data_AF-A0A1J5HHH8-F1
#
_entry.id   AF-A0A1J5HHH8-F1
#
_cell.length_a   1.000
_cell.length_b   1.000
_cell.length_c   1.000
_cell.angle_alpha   90.00
_cell.angle_beta   90.00
_cell.angle_gamma   90.00
#
_symmetry.space_group_name_H-M   'P 1'
#
loop_
_entity.id
_entity.type
_entity.pdbx_description
1 polymer ?
#
loop_
_entity_poly.entity_id
_entity_poly.type
_entity_poly.pdbx_seq_one_letter_code
_entity_poly.pdbx_strand_id
1 'polypeptide(L)'
;MQKQQISLKRVLLGVMVGVVALGTFAGVGRTMQANVFDNLVAWLVADDNCYYNEYGEYMCDDSALYDEQYDQSSSDCDASCTWIESDGGGYCECTDGGYDGDTGGEEWSDDGSEEYDWYDESWVEEQMTDMAERLADMSESVEESGEYIEEAEEMITDLLEDQADLEEEFAEWQEDEADDEGKSARMGAIMEDALTNYYPVAVSYLEEWKVDLEGLIAESQSALVEMEDAYADFLATNDSETFWDLENSNPVYLMDIYTQMMQVYSDMGHIYKFLEEAARIQDELDMEASEINEKLAVEIEKANLALEVVPNLLTSTISGLLDDAMDAMNNGEEYWDITGDIWDEMEDIWKDYLELDWDVMEDSWEAVQMQEVANFKTNELESLKEEFADVEEELNRLEANGYDVAEATALLSKAYELVSELEAAEDWDDVDDVFDELDDLEEEFRRALKKLGIEDFGSDKRELYAETVGYEEVLNFLYAIPEDVLEQVIDMLLANMTQSQIESFIQYGDKFEDVGFFGSASNGYIDEETFNELIEQKLALLEELDQKIQMAQGKLRDLTNSIAAYNFGIGDASDQANELIAMLDSDLTDSEVGELEVKLGEIKEQAKEEKYEDGLIPYRDVDDNEWYTSYVWDLTNEGVVSGGTGENEGKFIPTNDVTAAEILKMALGAAGYEPTDGVPNNPYAQNHWSAGYFDKAEELGMEFVADVTQDPNQAATRAEVLYALFDAIGVSVPDATGMQFNDVGATHEYADFIQYAYELGIVSGDNGLGQTFRPDDSINRAETAKIVDQFMEIATQEGWAEINPLPTP
;
A
#
# COMPACT_ATOMS: atom_id res chain seq x y z
N MET A 1 -21.66 -40.48 3.63
CA MET A 1 -22.81 -39.56 3.91
C MET A 1 -22.35 -38.59 5.00
N GLN A 2 -23.14 -38.07 5.94
CA GLN A 2 -22.75 -36.93 6.82
C GLN A 2 -21.25 -36.81 7.20
N LYS A 3 -20.63 -37.75 7.93
CA LYS A 3 -19.19 -37.67 8.27
C LYS A 3 -18.22 -37.65 7.06
N GLN A 4 -18.61 -38.16 5.91
CA GLN A 4 -17.84 -38.10 4.66
C GLN A 4 -18.12 -36.80 3.89
N GLN A 5 -19.34 -36.26 3.94
CA GLN A 5 -19.64 -34.93 3.37
C GLN A 5 -18.89 -33.83 4.13
N ILE A 6 -18.71 -33.99 5.45
CA ILE A 6 -17.88 -33.10 6.27
C ILE A 6 -16.39 -33.25 5.90
N SER A 7 -15.88 -34.48 5.78
CA SER A 7 -14.50 -34.73 5.34
C SER A 7 -14.22 -34.14 3.95
N LEU A 8 -15.17 -34.33 3.02
CA LEU A 8 -15.14 -33.81 1.66
C LEU A 8 -15.18 -32.27 1.64
N LYS A 9 -16.11 -31.65 2.39
CA LYS A 9 -16.16 -30.19 2.51
C LYS A 9 -14.86 -29.62 3.07
N ARG A 10 -14.23 -30.25 4.06
CA ARG A 10 -12.96 -29.78 4.64
C ARG A 10 -11.78 -29.89 3.67
N VAL A 11 -11.59 -31.06 3.05
CA VAL A 11 -10.46 -31.31 2.11
C VAL A 11 -10.55 -30.43 0.85
N LEU A 12 -11.76 -30.17 0.34
CA LEU A 12 -11.96 -29.26 -0.80
C LEU A 12 -11.85 -27.77 -0.42
N LEU A 13 -11.93 -27.45 0.87
CA LEU A 13 -11.91 -26.07 1.39
C LEU A 13 -10.52 -25.66 1.89
N GLY A 14 -9.67 -26.61 2.29
CA GLY A 14 -8.22 -26.41 2.38
C GLY A 14 -7.69 -25.87 1.05
N VAL A 15 -7.90 -26.61 -0.04
CA VAL A 15 -7.47 -26.20 -1.39
C VAL A 15 -8.00 -24.83 -1.85
N MET A 16 -9.24 -24.46 -1.50
CA MET A 16 -9.77 -23.13 -1.82
C MET A 16 -9.08 -22.03 -0.99
N VAL A 17 -8.91 -22.24 0.32
CA VAL A 17 -8.18 -21.29 1.19
C VAL A 17 -6.69 -21.23 0.83
N GLY A 18 -6.09 -22.34 0.40
CA GLY A 18 -4.72 -22.38 -0.10
C GLY A 18 -4.55 -21.55 -1.37
N VAL A 19 -5.47 -21.66 -2.34
CA VAL A 19 -5.43 -20.82 -3.55
C VAL A 19 -5.60 -19.34 -3.20
N VAL A 20 -6.64 -18.96 -2.45
CA VAL A 20 -6.90 -17.56 -2.06
C VAL A 20 -5.73 -16.97 -1.25
N ALA A 21 -5.18 -17.72 -0.30
CA ALA A 21 -4.06 -17.26 0.51
C ALA A 21 -2.85 -16.90 -0.35
N LEU A 22 -2.48 -17.76 -1.30
CA LEU A 22 -1.35 -17.54 -2.20
C LEU A 22 -1.53 -16.27 -3.05
N GLY A 23 -2.74 -16.01 -3.56
CA GLY A 23 -3.06 -14.74 -4.24
C GLY A 23 -2.92 -13.53 -3.32
N THR A 24 -3.45 -13.59 -2.09
CA THR A 24 -3.32 -12.48 -1.13
C THR A 24 -1.89 -12.21 -0.66
N PHE A 25 -1.00 -13.21 -0.70
CA PHE A 25 0.40 -13.06 -0.30
C PHE A 25 1.27 -12.28 -1.31
N ALA A 26 0.77 -11.99 -2.52
CA ALA A 26 1.45 -11.13 -3.48
C ALA A 26 1.48 -9.64 -3.07
N GLY A 27 0.53 -9.19 -2.24
CA GLY A 27 0.41 -7.78 -1.83
C GLY A 27 1.03 -7.44 -0.47
N VAL A 28 0.97 -8.35 0.50
CA VAL A 28 1.17 -8.01 1.93
C VAL A 28 2.63 -8.08 2.38
N GLY A 29 3.12 -6.99 2.96
CA GLY A 29 4.49 -6.86 3.46
C GLY A 29 4.82 -7.65 4.74
N ARG A 30 5.27 -8.89 4.56
CA ARG A 30 6.25 -9.63 5.42
C ARG A 30 5.81 -10.18 6.80
N THR A 31 6.48 -11.28 7.15
CA THR A 31 6.78 -11.80 8.51
C THR A 31 5.68 -12.32 9.46
N MET A 32 4.43 -12.61 9.05
CA MET A 32 3.48 -13.34 9.94
C MET A 32 2.79 -14.61 9.38
N GLN A 33 2.93 -14.92 8.09
CA GLN A 33 1.94 -15.76 7.39
C GLN A 33 2.15 -17.30 7.47
N ALA A 34 3.35 -17.80 7.77
CA ALA A 34 3.65 -19.24 7.76
C ALA A 34 2.81 -20.07 8.78
N ASN A 35 2.52 -19.51 9.95
CA ASN A 35 1.91 -20.26 11.06
C ASN A 35 0.43 -20.64 10.84
N VAL A 36 -0.28 -19.96 9.93
CA VAL A 36 -1.71 -20.21 9.66
C VAL A 36 -1.88 -21.49 8.83
N PHE A 37 -1.08 -21.65 7.78
CA PHE A 37 -1.20 -22.76 6.84
C PHE A 37 -0.77 -24.10 7.48
N ASP A 38 0.36 -24.13 8.18
CA ASP A 38 0.87 -25.34 8.85
C ASP A 38 -0.09 -25.89 9.92
N ASN A 39 -0.78 -25.01 10.66
CA ASN A 39 -1.74 -25.44 11.68
C ASN A 39 -3.12 -25.82 11.10
N LEU A 40 -3.53 -25.21 9.98
CA LEU A 40 -4.71 -25.63 9.21
C LEU A 40 -4.53 -27.08 8.70
N VAL A 41 -3.38 -27.39 8.10
CA VAL A 41 -3.07 -28.73 7.59
C VAL A 41 -2.96 -29.76 8.73
N ALA A 42 -2.32 -29.41 9.85
CA ALA A 42 -2.25 -30.28 11.02
C ALA A 42 -3.65 -30.70 11.54
N TRP A 43 -4.64 -29.81 11.42
CA TRP A 43 -6.02 -30.08 11.81
C TRP A 43 -6.82 -30.83 10.73
N LEU A 44 -6.56 -30.60 9.44
CA LEU A 44 -7.20 -31.32 8.33
C LEU A 44 -6.91 -32.83 8.35
N VAL A 45 -5.71 -33.22 8.78
CA VAL A 45 -5.17 -34.59 8.61
C VAL A 45 -5.18 -35.46 9.89
N ALA A 46 -5.29 -34.89 11.10
CA ALA A 46 -5.05 -35.59 12.37
C ALA A 46 -6.28 -36.09 13.17
N ASP A 47 -6.10 -37.17 13.94
CA ASP A 47 -7.04 -37.73 14.94
C ASP A 47 -6.56 -37.28 16.35
N ASP A 48 -7.18 -36.24 16.93
CA ASP A 48 -7.02 -35.69 18.31
C ASP A 48 -5.58 -35.52 18.90
N ASN A 49 -5.15 -34.25 19.12
CA ASN A 49 -3.97 -33.78 19.90
C ASN A 49 -2.57 -33.82 19.25
N CYS A 50 -2.39 -33.15 18.11
CA CYS A 50 -1.06 -32.71 17.62
C CYS A 50 -1.13 -31.25 17.11
N TYR A 51 0.00 -30.53 17.05
CA TYR A 51 0.14 -29.17 16.49
C TYR A 51 1.59 -28.91 16.05
N TYR A 52 1.86 -27.84 15.29
CA TYR A 52 3.22 -27.36 14.99
C TYR A 52 3.59 -26.21 15.94
N ASN A 53 4.86 -26.14 16.37
CA ASN A 53 5.35 -25.01 17.17
C ASN A 53 5.91 -23.87 16.29
N GLU A 54 6.30 -22.77 16.94
CA GLU A 54 6.95 -21.56 16.38
C GLU A 54 8.24 -21.81 15.56
N TYR A 55 8.70 -23.06 15.44
CA TYR A 55 9.89 -23.48 14.70
C TYR A 55 9.60 -24.60 13.67
N GLY A 56 8.33 -24.86 13.34
CA GLY A 56 7.94 -25.90 12.36
C GLY A 56 8.13 -27.34 12.87
N GLU A 57 8.25 -27.59 14.17
CA GLU A 57 8.35 -28.94 14.74
C GLU A 57 6.97 -29.54 15.09
N TYR A 58 6.62 -30.67 14.47
CA TYR A 58 5.39 -31.42 14.73
C TYR A 58 5.37 -32.06 16.13
N MET A 59 4.42 -31.64 16.97
CA MET A 59 4.34 -31.93 18.41
C MET A 59 3.06 -32.69 18.80
N CYS A 60 3.19 -33.81 19.52
CA CYS A 60 2.09 -34.58 20.12
C CYS A 60 2.48 -35.09 21.53
N ASP A 61 1.62 -34.96 22.55
CA ASP A 61 1.94 -35.38 23.94
C ASP A 61 1.50 -36.82 24.28
N ASP A 62 2.45 -37.66 24.71
CA ASP A 62 2.20 -38.86 25.53
C ASP A 62 3.36 -39.05 26.55
N SER A 63 3.46 -38.12 27.51
CA SER A 63 4.58 -37.95 28.46
C SER A 63 4.97 -39.16 29.36
N ALA A 64 6.28 -39.53 29.40
CA ALA A 64 6.95 -40.11 30.59
C ALA A 64 8.51 -40.32 30.58
N LEU A 65 9.23 -39.46 31.32
CA LEU A 65 10.24 -39.79 32.36
C LEU A 65 11.67 -40.40 32.06
N TYR A 66 12.70 -39.64 32.49
CA TYR A 66 13.95 -40.02 33.22
C TYR A 66 15.22 -40.59 32.51
N ASP A 67 16.24 -39.71 32.34
CA ASP A 67 17.52 -39.65 33.11
C ASP A 67 18.43 -40.91 33.29
N GLU A 68 19.68 -40.87 32.77
CA GLU A 68 20.92 -40.90 33.60
C GLU A 68 22.23 -40.66 32.79
N GLN A 69 23.30 -40.27 33.50
CA GLN A 69 24.65 -39.96 32.99
C GLN A 69 25.46 -41.20 32.53
N TYR A 70 26.48 -41.03 31.67
CA TYR A 70 27.90 -41.17 32.09
C TYR A 70 28.96 -40.71 31.05
N ASP A 71 30.21 -40.66 31.53
CA ASP A 71 31.38 -39.93 30.99
C ASP A 71 32.51 -40.83 30.41
N GLN A 72 33.43 -40.18 29.67
CA GLN A 72 34.89 -40.41 29.63
C GLN A 72 35.57 -41.27 28.53
N SER A 73 36.57 -40.63 27.89
CA SER A 73 37.88 -41.20 27.43
C SER A 73 37.92 -42.08 26.16
N SER A 74 39.02 -42.18 25.37
CA SER A 74 40.28 -41.40 25.25
C SER A 74 41.17 -41.91 24.10
N SER A 75 41.80 -40.97 23.35
CA SER A 75 43.17 -41.03 22.76
C SER A 75 43.50 -42.09 21.66
N ASP A 76 44.60 -42.03 20.89
CA ASP A 76 45.91 -41.37 21.10
C ASP A 76 46.68 -40.93 19.83
N CYS A 77 47.77 -40.20 20.09
CA CYS A 77 48.87 -39.64 19.25
C CYS A 77 49.54 -40.62 18.22
N ASP A 78 50.60 -40.35 17.46
CA ASP A 78 51.76 -39.39 17.39
C ASP A 78 52.31 -39.46 15.92
N ALA A 79 53.19 -38.65 15.29
CA ALA A 79 54.17 -37.59 15.62
C ALA A 79 54.54 -36.88 14.26
N SER A 80 55.36 -35.82 14.09
CA SER A 80 56.07 -34.79 14.91
C SER A 80 56.62 -33.72 13.90
N CYS A 81 57.13 -32.53 14.25
CA CYS A 81 58.47 -32.25 14.83
C CYS A 81 58.65 -30.73 15.10
N THR A 82 59.60 -30.33 15.96
CA THR A 82 59.65 -28.97 16.54
C THR A 82 61.06 -28.36 16.71
N TRP A 83 61.12 -27.03 16.57
CA TRP A 83 61.96 -26.05 17.33
C TRP A 83 63.50 -25.98 17.20
N ILE A 84 64.02 -24.75 17.32
CA ILE A 84 65.04 -24.30 18.32
C ILE A 84 65.18 -22.75 18.26
N GLU A 85 65.67 -22.15 19.35
CA GLU A 85 65.60 -20.71 19.69
C GLU A 85 66.94 -19.92 19.49
N SER A 86 66.83 -18.59 19.50
CA SER A 86 67.84 -17.51 19.62
C SER A 86 69.36 -17.83 19.67
N ASP A 87 70.14 -17.21 18.76
CA ASP A 87 70.99 -16.03 19.08
C ASP A 87 71.76 -15.54 17.83
N GLY A 88 71.30 -14.44 17.22
CA GLY A 88 71.82 -13.92 15.95
C GLY A 88 71.17 -14.57 14.72
N GLY A 89 70.76 -13.76 13.75
CA GLY A 89 69.87 -14.18 12.65
C GLY A 89 70.50 -15.14 11.61
N GLY A 90 69.63 -15.91 10.95
CA GLY A 90 69.92 -16.74 9.78
C GLY A 90 68.98 -16.38 8.61
N TYR A 91 69.46 -16.53 7.38
CA TYR A 91 68.99 -15.75 6.22
C TYR A 91 69.35 -16.43 4.87
N CYS A 92 68.82 -15.96 3.72
CA CYS A 92 69.26 -16.33 2.36
C CYS A 92 69.19 -15.17 1.33
N GLU A 93 70.22 -15.12 0.45
CA GLU A 93 70.48 -14.29 -0.79
C GLU A 93 69.25 -13.81 -1.62
N CYS A 94 69.23 -12.84 -2.56
CA CYS A 94 70.21 -12.07 -3.36
C CYS A 94 69.54 -10.75 -3.84
N THR A 95 70.09 -9.51 -3.82
CA THR A 95 71.28 -8.88 -4.48
C THR A 95 71.22 -8.81 -6.03
N ASP A 96 71.65 -7.76 -6.78
CA ASP A 96 72.30 -6.42 -6.58
C ASP A 96 71.84 -5.44 -7.72
N GLY A 97 71.99 -4.09 -7.72
CA GLY A 97 72.43 -3.12 -6.69
C GLY A 97 73.32 -1.93 -7.16
N GLY A 98 72.78 -0.70 -7.32
CA GLY A 98 73.51 0.58 -7.02
C GLY A 98 73.77 1.69 -8.09
N TYR A 99 73.88 2.94 -7.56
CA TYR A 99 74.73 4.12 -7.94
C TYR A 99 74.33 5.24 -8.95
N ASP A 100 74.59 6.49 -8.51
CA ASP A 100 74.80 7.83 -9.15
C ASP A 100 73.79 8.40 -10.20
N GLY A 101 73.55 9.73 -10.31
CA GLY A 101 73.95 10.87 -9.46
C GLY A 101 74.00 12.27 -10.14
N ASP A 102 73.74 13.33 -9.36
CA ASP A 102 74.23 14.74 -9.47
C ASP A 102 73.64 15.78 -10.47
N THR A 103 73.64 17.05 -10.02
CA THR A 103 73.47 18.36 -10.71
C THR A 103 72.19 18.77 -11.48
N GLY A 104 71.74 20.02 -11.25
CA GLY A 104 71.08 20.87 -12.26
C GLY A 104 69.97 21.81 -11.76
N GLY A 105 70.17 23.13 -11.87
CA GLY A 105 69.14 24.17 -11.69
C GLY A 105 69.61 25.48 -12.34
N GLU A 106 68.71 26.43 -12.62
CA GLU A 106 69.07 27.73 -13.22
C GLU A 106 68.08 28.85 -12.79
N GLU A 107 68.61 30.03 -12.46
CA GLU A 107 67.86 31.27 -12.18
C GLU A 107 67.51 32.01 -13.48
N TRP A 108 66.47 32.85 -13.47
CA TRP A 108 66.33 33.96 -14.43
C TRP A 108 66.02 35.27 -13.69
N SER A 109 66.52 36.39 -14.21
CA SER A 109 66.67 37.64 -13.45
C SER A 109 66.15 38.89 -14.19
N ASP A 110 65.27 39.63 -13.52
CA ASP A 110 65.25 41.08 -13.37
C ASP A 110 65.96 41.95 -14.46
N ASP A 111 65.16 42.56 -15.34
CA ASP A 111 65.36 43.95 -15.80
C ASP A 111 63.97 44.61 -16.07
N GLY A 112 63.82 45.94 -16.08
CA GLY A 112 64.88 46.95 -15.97
C GLY A 112 64.49 48.42 -16.17
N SER A 113 63.35 48.88 -15.65
CA SER A 113 62.88 50.30 -15.58
C SER A 113 62.59 51.06 -16.89
N GLU A 114 61.47 51.81 -16.91
CA GLU A 114 61.48 53.23 -17.34
C GLU A 114 60.26 53.99 -16.74
N GLU A 115 60.50 55.18 -16.20
CA GLU A 115 59.50 56.08 -15.60
C GLU A 115 58.92 57.00 -16.68
N TYR A 116 57.63 56.91 -17.00
CA TYR A 116 56.96 57.81 -17.96
C TYR A 116 55.65 58.38 -17.42
N ASP A 117 55.67 59.70 -17.18
CA ASP A 117 54.52 60.53 -16.83
C ASP A 117 53.68 60.80 -18.09
N TRP A 118 52.56 60.09 -18.20
CA TRP A 118 51.55 60.25 -19.26
C TRP A 118 50.14 59.92 -18.73
N TYR A 119 49.52 60.89 -18.06
CA TYR A 119 48.06 60.93 -17.94
C TYR A 119 47.45 61.09 -19.34
N ASP A 120 47.14 59.97 -19.99
CA ASP A 120 46.33 59.93 -21.20
C ASP A 120 44.85 59.95 -20.81
N GLU A 121 44.02 60.69 -21.56
CA GLU A 121 42.58 60.78 -21.29
C GLU A 121 41.89 59.41 -21.51
N SER A 122 42.53 58.49 -22.26
CA SER A 122 42.04 57.12 -22.48
C SER A 122 42.22 56.17 -21.29
N TRP A 123 43.28 56.32 -20.46
CA TRP A 123 43.49 55.43 -19.32
C TRP A 123 42.43 55.65 -18.23
N VAL A 124 42.01 56.90 -18.06
CA VAL A 124 40.89 57.27 -17.19
C VAL A 124 39.57 56.76 -17.76
N GLU A 125 39.38 56.79 -19.09
CA GLU A 125 38.19 56.23 -19.76
C GLU A 125 38.11 54.69 -19.64
N GLU A 126 39.26 54.00 -19.62
CA GLU A 126 39.39 52.56 -19.36
C GLU A 126 39.05 52.22 -17.91
N GLN A 127 39.70 52.87 -16.92
CA GLN A 127 39.40 52.65 -15.49
C GLN A 127 37.98 53.07 -15.08
N MET A 128 37.41 54.15 -15.64
CA MET A 128 36.00 54.52 -15.43
C MET A 128 35.02 53.45 -15.96
N THR A 129 35.43 52.61 -16.90
CA THR A 129 34.60 51.52 -17.43
C THR A 129 34.72 50.30 -16.51
N ASP A 130 35.96 49.89 -16.24
CA ASP A 130 36.34 48.76 -15.37
C ASP A 130 35.72 48.85 -13.96
N MET A 131 35.84 50.01 -13.29
CA MET A 131 35.24 50.28 -11.98
C MET A 131 33.71 50.34 -12.02
N ALA A 132 33.11 50.69 -13.16
CA ALA A 132 31.66 50.76 -13.32
C ALA A 132 31.02 49.42 -13.68
N GLU A 133 31.78 48.53 -14.34
CA GLU A 133 31.42 47.13 -14.53
C GLU A 133 31.51 46.40 -13.18
N ARG A 134 32.62 46.54 -12.43
CA ARG A 134 32.76 46.00 -11.06
C ARG A 134 31.68 46.47 -10.07
N LEU A 135 31.24 47.74 -10.16
CA LEU A 135 30.11 48.24 -9.35
C LEU A 135 28.75 47.67 -9.76
N ALA A 136 28.56 47.33 -11.04
CA ALA A 136 27.34 46.68 -11.50
C ALA A 136 27.31 45.23 -11.02
N ASP A 137 28.38 44.47 -11.26
CA ASP A 137 28.54 43.08 -10.83
C ASP A 137 28.33 42.95 -9.31
N MET A 138 29.01 43.79 -8.50
CA MET A 138 28.86 43.82 -7.04
C MET A 138 27.45 44.23 -6.59
N SER A 139 26.75 45.08 -7.35
CA SER A 139 25.37 45.46 -7.02
C SER A 139 24.36 44.37 -7.41
N GLU A 140 24.68 43.51 -8.38
CA GLU A 140 23.86 42.36 -8.78
C GLU A 140 23.99 41.28 -7.71
N SER A 141 25.21 40.86 -7.37
CA SER A 141 25.45 39.86 -6.31
C SER A 141 24.95 40.28 -4.93
N VAL A 142 24.95 41.58 -4.57
CA VAL A 142 24.38 42.08 -3.30
C VAL A 142 22.84 42.22 -3.34
N GLU A 143 22.21 42.31 -4.52
CA GLU A 143 20.75 42.22 -4.65
C GLU A 143 20.30 40.74 -4.61
N GLU A 144 21.08 39.84 -5.21
CA GLU A 144 20.88 38.38 -5.21
C GLU A 144 21.20 37.73 -3.85
N SER A 145 22.12 38.29 -3.04
CA SER A 145 22.54 37.68 -1.76
C SER A 145 21.45 37.56 -0.69
N GLY A 146 20.24 38.05 -0.94
CA GLY A 146 19.07 37.75 -0.10
C GLY A 146 18.61 36.29 -0.24
N GLU A 147 18.83 35.67 -1.40
CA GLU A 147 18.37 34.31 -1.70
C GLU A 147 19.12 33.28 -0.84
N TYR A 148 20.42 33.44 -0.57
CA TYR A 148 21.20 32.57 0.33
C TYR A 148 20.63 32.47 1.77
N ILE A 149 19.92 33.49 2.26
CA ILE A 149 19.31 33.45 3.61
C ILE A 149 17.95 32.75 3.60
N GLU A 150 17.22 32.81 2.47
CA GLU A 150 16.00 32.02 2.29
C GLU A 150 16.37 30.54 2.07
N GLU A 151 17.40 30.25 1.28
CA GLU A 151 17.99 28.91 1.05
C GLU A 151 18.56 28.29 2.34
N ALA A 152 19.22 29.09 3.20
CA ALA A 152 19.65 28.66 4.53
C ALA A 152 18.49 28.54 5.55
N GLU A 153 17.34 29.16 5.33
CA GLU A 153 16.12 28.89 6.12
C GLU A 153 15.41 27.61 5.65
N GLU A 154 15.46 27.29 4.36
CA GLU A 154 14.94 26.07 3.75
C GLU A 154 15.72 24.85 4.29
N MET A 155 17.05 24.77 4.10
CA MET A 155 17.87 23.64 4.61
C MET A 155 17.77 23.41 6.14
N ILE A 156 17.57 24.46 6.95
CA ILE A 156 17.37 24.32 8.40
C ILE A 156 15.96 23.78 8.70
N THR A 157 14.97 24.12 7.89
CA THR A 157 13.60 23.62 8.05
C THR A 157 13.53 22.15 7.62
N ASP A 158 14.09 21.82 6.46
CA ASP A 158 14.12 20.46 5.91
C ASP A 158 14.77 19.48 6.90
N LEU A 159 15.94 19.83 7.49
CA LEU A 159 16.59 19.00 8.51
C LEU A 159 15.83 18.89 9.84
N LEU A 160 14.90 19.81 10.13
CA LEU A 160 14.04 19.74 11.32
C LEU A 160 12.75 18.93 11.05
N GLU A 161 12.29 18.87 9.80
CA GLU A 161 11.19 18.00 9.37
C GLU A 161 11.72 16.56 9.24
N ASP A 162 12.86 16.32 8.55
CA ASP A 162 13.55 15.02 8.51
C ASP A 162 13.89 14.46 9.91
N GLN A 163 14.25 15.31 10.88
CA GLN A 163 14.46 14.87 12.27
C GLN A 163 13.14 14.50 12.96
N ALA A 164 12.05 15.24 12.70
CA ALA A 164 10.77 15.00 13.35
C ALA A 164 10.12 13.68 12.86
N ASP A 165 10.16 13.45 11.55
CA ASP A 165 9.65 12.22 10.92
C ASP A 165 10.41 10.99 11.46
N LEU A 166 11.75 11.10 11.59
CA LEU A 166 12.56 10.02 12.18
C LEU A 166 12.38 9.86 13.70
N GLU A 167 12.03 10.93 14.44
CA GLU A 167 11.62 10.82 15.85
C GLU A 167 10.27 10.08 16.01
N GLU A 168 9.39 10.10 15.00
CA GLU A 168 8.14 9.35 14.96
C GLU A 168 8.38 7.88 14.54
N GLU A 169 9.05 7.63 13.41
CA GLU A 169 9.41 6.27 12.95
C GLU A 169 10.19 5.49 14.02
N PHE A 170 11.19 6.12 14.66
CA PHE A 170 11.98 5.47 15.71
C PHE A 170 11.21 5.28 17.04
N ALA A 171 10.12 6.02 17.27
CA ALA A 171 9.23 5.78 18.40
C ALA A 171 8.31 4.58 18.14
N GLU A 172 7.74 4.46 16.94
CA GLU A 172 6.95 3.29 16.53
C GLU A 172 7.80 2.02 16.57
N TRP A 173 9.01 2.07 15.99
CA TRP A 173 9.99 0.98 16.04
C TRP A 173 10.36 0.56 17.48
N GLN A 174 10.33 1.48 18.45
CA GLN A 174 10.58 1.19 19.87
C GLN A 174 9.36 0.65 20.63
N GLU A 175 8.13 1.01 20.27
CA GLU A 175 6.94 0.43 20.92
C GLU A 175 6.70 -1.01 20.42
N ASP A 176 7.04 -1.31 19.16
CA ASP A 176 7.12 -2.69 18.61
C ASP A 176 8.18 -3.58 19.31
N GLU A 177 9.30 -3.00 19.79
CA GLU A 177 10.38 -3.74 20.49
C GLU A 177 9.92 -4.41 21.81
N ALA A 178 8.68 -4.13 22.25
CA ALA A 178 8.09 -4.73 23.44
C ALA A 178 7.63 -6.19 23.27
N ASP A 179 7.15 -6.55 22.07
CA ASP A 179 6.23 -7.70 21.91
C ASP A 179 6.74 -8.83 20.98
N ASP A 180 7.72 -8.61 20.08
CA ASP A 180 8.25 -9.65 19.15
C ASP A 180 9.80 -9.77 19.11
N GLU A 181 10.34 -11.00 19.15
CA GLU A 181 11.80 -11.27 19.01
C GLU A 181 12.21 -11.31 17.50
N GLY A 182 11.95 -10.23 16.73
CA GLY A 182 12.00 -10.31 15.25
C GLY A 182 12.46 -9.09 14.40
N LYS A 183 12.78 -7.90 14.95
CA LYS A 183 13.13 -6.71 14.13
C LYS A 183 14.61 -6.25 14.24
N SER A 184 15.05 -5.48 13.25
CA SER A 184 16.48 -5.18 12.97
C SER A 184 17.20 -4.37 14.07
N ALA A 185 18.12 -5.02 14.78
CA ALA A 185 19.05 -4.37 15.69
C ALA A 185 20.17 -3.57 14.99
N ARG A 186 20.27 -3.65 13.64
CA ARG A 186 21.14 -2.77 12.83
C ARG A 186 20.44 -1.42 12.62
N MET A 187 19.18 -1.45 12.19
CA MET A 187 18.34 -0.28 11.89
C MET A 187 18.22 0.67 13.08
N GLY A 188 17.70 0.19 14.21
CA GLY A 188 17.50 1.04 15.39
C GLY A 188 18.80 1.65 15.96
N ALA A 189 19.95 1.05 15.69
CA ALA A 189 21.25 1.60 16.07
C ALA A 189 21.75 2.71 15.12
N ILE A 190 21.28 2.74 13.87
CA ILE A 190 21.54 3.81 12.91
C ILE A 190 20.60 4.98 13.20
N MET A 191 19.31 4.71 13.43
CA MET A 191 18.31 5.71 13.84
C MET A 191 18.69 6.40 15.18
N GLU A 192 19.14 5.65 16.19
CA GLU A 192 19.64 6.23 17.46
C GLU A 192 20.84 7.17 17.21
N ASP A 193 21.75 6.80 16.30
CA ASP A 193 22.94 7.61 15.99
C ASP A 193 22.58 8.88 15.19
N ALA A 194 21.68 8.77 14.22
CA ALA A 194 21.17 9.88 13.42
C ALA A 194 20.56 10.97 14.34
N LEU A 195 19.61 10.56 15.19
CA LEU A 195 18.89 11.44 16.11
C LEU A 195 19.78 11.96 17.27
N THR A 196 20.75 11.18 17.73
CA THR A 196 21.60 11.58 18.88
C THR A 196 22.81 12.42 18.48
N ASN A 197 23.44 12.09 17.34
CA ASN A 197 24.79 12.57 16.98
C ASN A 197 24.83 13.37 15.67
N TYR A 198 23.86 13.22 14.76
CA TYR A 198 23.83 13.94 13.49
C TYR A 198 22.87 15.13 13.49
N TYR A 199 21.54 14.94 13.47
CA TYR A 199 20.59 16.06 13.26
C TYR A 199 20.77 17.23 14.24
N PRO A 200 20.90 17.03 15.58
CA PRO A 200 21.08 18.14 16.52
C PRO A 200 22.43 18.87 16.37
N VAL A 201 23.40 18.25 15.68
CA VAL A 201 24.73 18.83 15.40
C VAL A 201 24.70 19.57 14.07
N ALA A 202 24.08 18.99 13.02
CA ALA A 202 23.91 19.61 11.71
C ALA A 202 23.12 20.92 11.83
N VAL A 203 21.92 20.88 12.44
CA VAL A 203 21.10 22.09 12.68
C VAL A 203 21.86 23.16 13.46
N SER A 204 22.65 22.77 14.47
CA SER A 204 23.45 23.72 15.26
C SER A 204 24.60 24.38 14.48
N TYR A 205 25.14 23.73 13.43
CA TYR A 205 26.15 24.34 12.56
C TYR A 205 25.50 25.22 11.49
N LEU A 206 24.38 24.81 10.90
CA LEU A 206 23.64 25.65 9.96
C LEU A 206 23.11 26.93 10.64
N GLU A 207 22.60 26.85 11.88
CA GLU A 207 22.24 28.05 12.68
C GLU A 207 23.42 29.00 12.91
N GLU A 208 24.64 28.47 13.15
CA GLU A 208 25.85 29.30 13.37
C GLU A 208 26.31 29.95 12.06
N TRP A 209 26.42 29.17 10.97
CA TRP A 209 26.85 29.65 9.65
C TRP A 209 25.85 30.60 8.99
N LYS A 210 24.55 30.46 9.27
CA LYS A 210 23.55 31.44 8.82
C LYS A 210 23.77 32.81 9.45
N VAL A 211 24.17 32.87 10.73
CA VAL A 211 24.50 34.13 11.40
C VAL A 211 25.78 34.74 10.84
N ASP A 212 26.75 33.93 10.41
CA ASP A 212 27.92 34.41 9.67
C ASP A 212 27.52 34.97 8.29
N LEU A 213 26.68 34.27 7.51
CA LEU A 213 26.12 34.75 6.24
C LEU A 213 25.37 36.09 6.40
N GLU A 214 24.50 36.23 7.39
CA GLU A 214 23.85 37.52 7.73
C GLU A 214 24.89 38.65 7.96
N GLY A 215 26.03 38.30 8.57
CA GLY A 215 27.18 39.17 8.77
C GLY A 215 27.85 39.58 7.45
N LEU A 216 28.24 38.61 6.61
CA LEU A 216 28.89 38.87 5.32
C LEU A 216 28.02 39.71 4.39
N ILE A 217 26.70 39.48 4.39
CA ILE A 217 25.73 40.23 3.60
C ILE A 217 25.66 41.68 4.07
N ALA A 218 25.61 41.92 5.39
CA ALA A 218 25.63 43.27 5.95
C ALA A 218 26.96 44.00 5.67
N GLU A 219 28.10 43.29 5.65
CA GLU A 219 29.40 43.86 5.32
C GLU A 219 29.54 44.18 3.82
N SER A 220 29.12 43.27 2.93
CA SER A 220 29.11 43.49 1.47
C SER A 220 28.17 44.64 1.07
N GLN A 221 26.99 44.75 1.71
CA GLN A 221 26.08 45.90 1.56
C GLN A 221 26.73 47.22 1.99
N SER A 222 27.55 47.20 3.05
CA SER A 222 28.28 48.40 3.50
C SER A 222 29.43 48.74 2.54
N ALA A 223 30.17 47.73 2.08
CA ALA A 223 31.29 47.90 1.14
C ALA A 223 30.83 48.46 -0.21
N LEU A 224 29.71 47.97 -0.76
CA LEU A 224 29.10 48.50 -1.99
C LEU A 224 28.80 50.01 -1.89
N VAL A 225 28.26 50.48 -0.76
CA VAL A 225 27.99 51.92 -0.53
C VAL A 225 29.28 52.74 -0.42
N GLU A 226 30.33 52.21 0.21
CA GLU A 226 31.63 52.88 0.26
C GLU A 226 32.33 52.87 -1.11
N MET A 227 32.14 51.82 -1.94
CA MET A 227 32.60 51.76 -3.34
C MET A 227 31.86 52.75 -4.25
N GLU A 228 30.55 52.96 -4.07
CA GLU A 228 29.80 54.01 -4.78
C GLU A 228 30.38 55.42 -4.48
N ASP A 229 30.61 55.73 -3.20
CA ASP A 229 31.18 57.02 -2.78
C ASP A 229 32.65 57.16 -3.25
N ALA A 230 33.45 56.08 -3.23
CA ALA A 230 34.83 56.05 -3.74
C ALA A 230 34.90 56.27 -5.26
N TYR A 231 34.00 55.66 -6.04
CA TYR A 231 33.88 55.91 -7.47
C TYR A 231 33.41 57.34 -7.77
N ALA A 232 32.48 57.89 -6.96
CA ALA A 232 32.05 59.28 -7.07
C ALA A 232 33.19 60.28 -6.78
N ASP A 233 34.07 59.99 -5.81
CA ASP A 233 35.26 60.80 -5.54
C ASP A 233 36.35 60.59 -6.62
N PHE A 234 36.57 59.38 -7.16
CA PHE A 234 37.45 59.13 -8.32
C PHE A 234 37.10 60.03 -9.51
N LEU A 235 35.80 60.17 -9.84
CA LEU A 235 35.31 61.09 -10.88
C LEU A 235 35.60 62.58 -10.60
N ALA A 236 35.99 62.93 -9.38
CA ALA A 236 36.33 64.29 -8.95
C ALA A 236 37.84 64.52 -8.68
N THR A 237 38.59 63.48 -8.31
CA THR A 237 40.00 63.54 -7.88
C THR A 237 40.97 62.88 -8.88
N ASN A 238 40.50 61.90 -9.66
CA ASN A 238 41.30 60.92 -10.41
C ASN A 238 42.20 60.05 -9.51
N ASP A 239 41.71 59.70 -8.33
CA ASP A 239 42.34 58.81 -7.35
C ASP A 239 41.47 57.55 -7.19
N SER A 240 42.02 56.37 -7.47
CA SER A 240 41.29 55.08 -7.49
C SER A 240 41.79 54.06 -6.46
N GLU A 241 42.82 54.40 -5.65
CA GLU A 241 43.44 53.51 -4.65
C GLU A 241 42.36 52.96 -3.69
N THR A 242 41.56 53.86 -3.09
CA THR A 242 40.48 53.50 -2.15
C THR A 242 39.36 52.64 -2.74
N PHE A 243 39.09 52.70 -4.05
CA PHE A 243 38.06 51.87 -4.66
C PHE A 243 38.52 50.41 -4.77
N TRP A 244 39.74 50.21 -5.24
CA TRP A 244 40.32 48.87 -5.37
C TRP A 244 40.66 48.26 -4.00
N ASP A 245 41.08 49.08 -3.02
CA ASP A 245 41.21 48.64 -1.62
C ASP A 245 39.87 48.07 -1.08
N LEU A 246 38.74 48.75 -1.33
CA LEU A 246 37.41 48.30 -0.88
C LEU A 246 36.91 47.06 -1.63
N GLU A 247 37.20 46.94 -2.92
CA GLU A 247 36.79 45.80 -3.75
C GLU A 247 37.55 44.52 -3.36
N ASN A 248 38.85 44.62 -3.06
CA ASN A 248 39.67 43.47 -2.62
C ASN A 248 39.43 43.09 -1.14
N SER A 249 38.76 43.95 -0.36
CA SER A 249 38.35 43.69 1.03
C SER A 249 36.85 43.31 1.16
N ASN A 250 36.19 42.94 0.06
CA ASN A 250 34.76 42.62 0.06
C ASN A 250 34.51 41.10 0.24
N PRO A 251 33.66 40.67 1.20
CA PRO A 251 33.42 39.26 1.49
C PRO A 251 32.39 38.53 0.59
N VAL A 252 31.83 39.16 -0.44
CA VAL A 252 30.73 38.56 -1.24
C VAL A 252 31.03 37.14 -1.76
N TYR A 253 32.29 36.87 -2.14
CA TYR A 253 32.72 35.57 -2.67
C TYR A 253 32.94 34.47 -1.61
N LEU A 254 32.76 34.79 -0.33
CA LEU A 254 32.76 33.82 0.77
C LEU A 254 31.36 33.26 1.06
N MET A 255 30.30 33.87 0.51
CA MET A 255 28.91 33.44 0.73
C MET A 255 28.65 32.05 0.13
N ASP A 256 29.04 31.84 -1.14
CA ASP A 256 28.92 30.54 -1.83
C ASP A 256 29.56 29.39 -1.04
N ILE A 257 30.69 29.64 -0.36
CA ILE A 257 31.41 28.64 0.44
C ILE A 257 30.58 28.25 1.66
N TYR A 258 30.03 29.22 2.41
CA TYR A 258 29.17 28.94 3.55
C TYR A 258 27.91 28.16 3.14
N THR A 259 27.22 28.59 2.07
CA THR A 259 26.03 27.88 1.56
C THR A 259 26.36 26.44 1.16
N GLN A 260 27.47 26.21 0.44
CA GLN A 260 27.87 24.85 0.05
C GLN A 260 28.33 24.00 1.24
N MET A 261 28.88 24.60 2.31
CA MET A 261 29.16 23.88 3.55
C MET A 261 27.86 23.43 4.25
N MET A 262 26.77 24.22 4.17
CA MET A 262 25.44 23.79 4.62
C MET A 262 24.90 22.65 3.76
N GLN A 263 24.98 22.75 2.43
CA GLN A 263 24.51 21.71 1.51
C GLN A 263 25.20 20.37 1.76
N VAL A 264 26.53 20.35 1.94
CA VAL A 264 27.25 19.12 2.29
C VAL A 264 26.77 18.53 3.62
N TYR A 265 26.41 19.35 4.61
CA TYR A 265 25.81 18.86 5.85
C TYR A 265 24.40 18.31 5.63
N SER A 266 23.58 18.92 4.76
CA SER A 266 22.24 18.43 4.41
C SER A 266 22.30 17.09 3.66
N ASP A 267 23.21 16.98 2.68
CA ASP A 267 23.43 15.77 1.87
C ASP A 267 23.83 14.56 2.72
N MET A 268 24.42 14.77 3.91
CA MET A 268 24.74 13.68 4.84
C MET A 268 23.50 12.95 5.39
N GLY A 269 22.31 13.57 5.36
CA GLY A 269 21.06 12.90 5.76
C GLY A 269 20.73 11.71 4.84
N HIS A 270 21.03 11.82 3.54
CA HIS A 270 20.88 10.72 2.59
C HIS A 270 21.80 9.51 2.88
N ILE A 271 22.88 9.72 3.62
CA ILE A 271 23.82 8.64 4.02
C ILE A 271 23.21 7.79 5.13
N TYR A 272 22.47 8.39 6.07
CA TYR A 272 21.69 7.64 7.07
C TYR A 272 20.57 6.84 6.38
N LYS A 273 19.78 7.49 5.51
CA LYS A 273 18.72 6.82 4.72
C LYS A 273 19.25 5.65 3.86
N PHE A 274 20.47 5.76 3.31
CA PHE A 274 21.14 4.64 2.63
C PHE A 274 21.55 3.51 3.60
N LEU A 275 22.09 3.83 4.77
CA LEU A 275 22.53 2.85 5.76
C LEU A 275 21.36 2.12 6.42
N GLU A 276 20.25 2.82 6.66
CA GLU A 276 18.97 2.29 7.14
C GLU A 276 18.42 1.27 6.14
N GLU A 277 18.30 1.63 4.86
CA GLU A 277 17.84 0.71 3.83
C GLU A 277 18.77 -0.50 3.64
N ALA A 278 20.08 -0.26 3.68
CA ALA A 278 21.08 -1.34 3.66
C ALA A 278 20.99 -2.27 4.89
N ALA A 279 20.56 -1.76 6.06
CA ALA A 279 20.28 -2.58 7.23
C ALA A 279 18.99 -3.41 7.03
N ARG A 280 17.93 -2.81 6.48
CA ARG A 280 16.67 -3.50 6.16
C ARG A 280 16.89 -4.73 5.27
N ILE A 281 17.67 -4.59 4.19
CA ILE A 281 18.02 -5.72 3.30
C ILE A 281 18.83 -6.82 4.03
N GLN A 282 19.76 -6.43 4.91
CA GLN A 282 20.64 -7.40 5.61
C GLN A 282 19.87 -8.29 6.58
N ASP A 283 18.98 -7.70 7.38
CA ASP A 283 18.28 -8.45 8.42
C ASP A 283 17.05 -9.21 7.87
N GLU A 284 16.43 -8.77 6.77
CA GLU A 284 15.43 -9.57 6.04
C GLU A 284 16.02 -10.86 5.45
N LEU A 285 17.31 -10.83 5.09
CA LEU A 285 18.02 -11.98 4.55
C LEU A 285 18.71 -12.87 5.61
N ASP A 286 18.81 -12.43 6.88
CA ASP A 286 19.73 -12.95 7.91
C ASP A 286 21.18 -13.11 7.40
N MET A 287 21.66 -12.10 6.66
CA MET A 287 22.95 -12.14 5.97
C MET A 287 23.74 -10.83 6.11
N GLU A 288 25.06 -10.94 6.24
CA GLU A 288 25.94 -9.77 6.16
C GLU A 288 25.96 -9.22 4.73
N ALA A 289 26.05 -7.89 4.55
CA ALA A 289 26.05 -7.26 3.21
C ALA A 289 27.07 -7.90 2.22
N SER A 290 28.23 -8.36 2.72
CA SER A 290 29.25 -9.01 1.89
C SER A 290 28.92 -10.43 1.40
N GLU A 291 27.89 -11.05 1.97
CA GLU A 291 27.35 -12.35 1.55
C GLU A 291 26.18 -12.18 0.56
N ILE A 292 25.48 -11.04 0.65
CA ILE A 292 24.41 -10.60 -0.27
C ILE A 292 25.04 -10.07 -1.57
N ASN A 293 25.84 -9.00 -1.46
CA ASN A 293 26.44 -8.31 -2.60
C ASN A 293 27.79 -7.68 -2.20
N GLU A 294 28.91 -8.16 -2.78
CA GLU A 294 30.25 -7.62 -2.51
C GLU A 294 30.35 -6.09 -2.78
N LYS A 295 29.49 -5.52 -3.63
CA LYS A 295 29.39 -4.05 -3.81
C LYS A 295 28.73 -3.36 -2.60
N LEU A 296 27.61 -3.88 -2.12
CA LEU A 296 26.80 -3.26 -1.04
C LEU A 296 27.66 -3.07 0.22
N ALA A 297 28.48 -4.07 0.55
CA ALA A 297 29.44 -3.97 1.65
C ALA A 297 30.50 -2.86 1.47
N VAL A 298 30.87 -2.52 0.23
CA VAL A 298 31.82 -1.42 -0.07
C VAL A 298 31.14 -0.06 0.04
N GLU A 299 29.90 0.09 -0.45
CA GLU A 299 29.16 1.34 -0.32
C GLU A 299 28.74 1.61 1.14
N ILE A 300 28.44 0.57 1.94
CA ILE A 300 28.28 0.68 3.40
C ILE A 300 29.59 1.13 4.06
N GLU A 301 30.76 0.60 3.66
CA GLU A 301 32.06 1.05 4.19
C GLU A 301 32.34 2.52 3.80
N LYS A 302 31.98 2.94 2.58
CA LYS A 302 32.06 4.34 2.11
C LYS A 302 31.13 5.27 2.92
N ALA A 303 29.87 4.90 3.08
CA ALA A 303 28.86 5.65 3.85
C ALA A 303 29.30 5.86 5.31
N ASN A 304 29.72 4.80 6.01
CA ASN A 304 30.24 4.91 7.38
C ASN A 304 31.50 5.80 7.45
N LEU A 305 32.39 5.71 6.47
CA LEU A 305 33.59 6.54 6.41
C LEU A 305 33.26 8.02 6.17
N ALA A 306 32.23 8.33 5.37
CA ALA A 306 31.74 9.68 5.17
C ALA A 306 31.25 10.30 6.49
N LEU A 307 30.47 9.56 7.28
CA LEU A 307 30.01 9.99 8.60
C LEU A 307 31.17 10.26 9.59
N GLU A 308 32.25 9.47 9.58
CA GLU A 308 33.44 9.74 10.42
C GLU A 308 34.23 10.96 9.93
N VAL A 309 34.39 11.14 8.61
CA VAL A 309 35.40 12.05 8.03
C VAL A 309 34.83 13.42 7.66
N VAL A 310 33.69 13.50 6.99
CA VAL A 310 33.18 14.76 6.40
C VAL A 310 32.92 15.86 7.46
N PRO A 311 32.30 15.59 8.62
CA PRO A 311 32.14 16.59 9.67
C PRO A 311 33.46 17.20 10.16
N ASN A 312 34.52 16.38 10.22
CA ASN A 312 35.85 16.84 10.64
C ASN A 312 36.55 17.67 9.55
N LEU A 313 36.33 17.36 8.26
CA LEU A 313 36.86 18.15 7.15
C LEU A 313 36.19 19.53 7.10
N LEU A 314 34.84 19.59 7.16
CA LEU A 314 34.12 20.86 7.18
C LEU A 314 34.54 21.73 8.38
N THR A 315 34.38 21.21 9.60
CA THR A 315 34.52 22.00 10.84
C THR A 315 35.96 22.26 11.29
N SER A 316 36.98 21.69 10.61
CA SER A 316 38.39 21.91 10.95
C SER A 316 39.33 22.15 9.76
N THR A 317 39.06 21.63 8.57
CA THR A 317 39.86 21.93 7.37
C THR A 317 39.27 23.14 6.65
N ILE A 318 38.01 23.05 6.19
CA ILE A 318 37.35 24.12 5.45
C ILE A 318 37.18 25.37 6.32
N SER A 319 36.63 25.25 7.53
CA SER A 319 36.55 26.39 8.47
C SER A 319 37.91 27.02 8.79
N GLY A 320 39.00 26.24 8.78
CA GLY A 320 40.35 26.76 9.00
C GLY A 320 40.93 27.53 7.82
N LEU A 321 40.65 27.07 6.60
CA LEU A 321 40.98 27.82 5.37
C LEU A 321 40.12 29.07 5.22
N LEU A 322 38.86 29.01 5.66
CA LEU A 322 37.91 30.14 5.66
C LEU A 322 38.35 31.23 6.66
N ASP A 323 38.78 30.85 7.86
CA ASP A 323 39.48 31.73 8.83
C ASP A 323 40.71 32.42 8.17
N ASP A 324 41.60 31.66 7.52
CA ASP A 324 42.80 32.19 6.86
C ASP A 324 42.45 33.12 5.66
N ALA A 325 41.38 32.82 4.91
CA ALA A 325 40.88 33.66 3.82
C ALA A 325 40.27 34.98 4.33
N MET A 326 39.47 34.92 5.41
CA MET A 326 38.96 36.10 6.10
C MET A 326 40.08 36.98 6.65
N ASP A 327 41.11 36.40 7.26
CA ASP A 327 42.24 37.16 7.82
C ASP A 327 43.09 37.76 6.68
N ALA A 328 43.27 37.08 5.54
CA ALA A 328 43.91 37.64 4.34
C ALA A 328 43.14 38.85 3.79
N MET A 329 41.84 38.71 3.54
CA MET A 329 40.94 39.78 3.10
C MET A 329 40.99 41.01 4.04
N ASN A 330 40.90 40.78 5.35
CA ASN A 330 40.95 41.83 6.37
C ASN A 330 42.30 42.56 6.47
N ASN A 331 43.39 41.97 5.97
CA ASN A 331 44.70 42.61 5.88
C ASN A 331 44.95 43.30 4.52
N GLY A 332 44.04 43.16 3.55
CA GLY A 332 44.24 43.63 2.17
C GLY A 332 45.23 42.76 1.38
N GLU A 333 45.26 41.46 1.68
CA GLU A 333 46.06 40.45 0.97
C GLU A 333 45.15 39.60 0.07
N GLU A 334 45.70 39.01 -1.00
CA GLU A 334 44.96 38.31 -2.04
C GLU A 334 44.44 36.95 -1.54
N TYR A 335 43.15 36.83 -1.27
CA TYR A 335 42.54 35.64 -0.66
C TYR A 335 42.07 34.56 -1.66
N TRP A 336 42.08 34.87 -2.96
CA TRP A 336 41.55 34.02 -4.03
C TRP A 336 42.19 32.62 -4.12
N ASP A 337 43.51 32.52 -3.94
CA ASP A 337 44.22 31.24 -3.93
C ASP A 337 43.70 30.34 -2.80
N ILE A 338 43.35 30.91 -1.64
CA ILE A 338 42.83 30.17 -0.47
C ILE A 338 41.40 29.69 -0.72
N THR A 339 40.56 30.51 -1.38
CA THR A 339 39.23 30.05 -1.81
C THR A 339 39.32 28.96 -2.87
N GLY A 340 40.37 28.94 -3.70
CA GLY A 340 40.66 27.83 -4.60
C GLY A 340 40.97 26.53 -3.86
N ASP A 341 41.87 26.59 -2.86
CA ASP A 341 42.19 25.43 -2.00
C ASP A 341 40.93 24.90 -1.26
N ILE A 342 39.98 25.77 -0.89
CA ILE A 342 38.67 25.37 -0.33
C ILE A 342 37.83 24.58 -1.34
N TRP A 343 37.66 25.11 -2.56
CA TRP A 343 36.84 24.43 -3.58
C TRP A 343 37.42 23.08 -4.01
N ASP A 344 38.76 22.96 -4.11
CA ASP A 344 39.44 21.70 -4.40
C ASP A 344 39.16 20.64 -3.30
N GLU A 345 39.25 21.01 -2.01
CA GLU A 345 38.93 20.10 -0.89
C GLU A 345 37.42 19.75 -0.85
N MET A 346 36.52 20.66 -1.27
CA MET A 346 35.07 20.39 -1.35
C MET A 346 34.69 19.47 -2.54
N GLU A 347 35.35 19.57 -3.69
CA GLU A 347 35.19 18.61 -4.80
C GLU A 347 35.66 17.20 -4.38
N ASP A 348 36.76 17.11 -3.63
CA ASP A 348 37.24 15.83 -3.09
C ASP A 348 36.29 15.28 -1.99
N ILE A 349 35.67 16.11 -1.13
CA ILE A 349 34.61 15.67 -0.20
C ILE A 349 33.43 15.03 -0.96
N TRP A 350 32.86 15.74 -1.93
CA TRP A 350 31.64 15.30 -2.62
C TRP A 350 31.86 13.97 -3.37
N LYS A 351 32.95 13.89 -4.14
CA LYS A 351 33.31 12.74 -4.97
C LYS A 351 33.77 11.52 -4.17
N ASP A 352 34.70 11.70 -3.22
CA ASP A 352 35.31 10.55 -2.53
C ASP A 352 34.44 10.02 -1.37
N TYR A 353 33.46 10.80 -0.89
CA TYR A 353 32.61 10.42 0.26
C TYR A 353 31.09 10.42 -0.01
N LEU A 354 30.51 11.43 -0.69
CA LEU A 354 29.03 11.56 -0.80
C LEU A 354 28.41 10.80 -2.00
N GLU A 355 29.15 10.60 -3.10
CA GLU A 355 28.63 9.95 -4.32
C GLU A 355 28.42 8.42 -4.13
N LEU A 356 27.34 8.00 -3.45
CA LEU A 356 26.97 6.59 -3.23
C LEU A 356 26.28 5.95 -4.45
N ASP A 357 26.60 4.70 -4.75
CA ASP A 357 26.06 3.94 -5.89
C ASP A 357 24.68 3.30 -5.55
N TRP A 358 23.59 4.06 -5.67
CA TRP A 358 22.23 3.61 -5.33
C TRP A 358 21.71 2.46 -6.22
N ASP A 359 22.22 2.29 -7.45
CA ASP A 359 21.92 1.12 -8.31
C ASP A 359 22.30 -0.20 -7.59
N VAL A 360 23.23 -0.16 -6.63
CA VAL A 360 23.64 -1.31 -5.80
C VAL A 360 22.57 -1.73 -4.78
N MET A 361 21.69 -0.80 -4.38
CA MET A 361 20.56 -1.11 -3.50
C MET A 361 19.48 -1.87 -4.26
N GLU A 362 19.16 -1.43 -5.49
CA GLU A 362 18.23 -2.10 -6.40
C GLU A 362 18.73 -3.52 -6.77
N ASP A 363 20.01 -3.64 -7.19
CA ASP A 363 20.76 -4.91 -7.37
C ASP A 363 20.65 -5.87 -6.15
N SER A 364 20.39 -5.34 -4.94
CA SER A 364 20.36 -6.11 -3.69
C SER A 364 18.94 -6.40 -3.19
N TRP A 365 17.93 -5.61 -3.57
CA TRP A 365 16.52 -5.95 -3.38
C TRP A 365 16.09 -7.14 -4.26
N GLU A 366 16.65 -7.28 -5.47
CA GLU A 366 16.47 -8.49 -6.30
C GLU A 366 16.83 -9.77 -5.51
N ALA A 367 17.84 -9.72 -4.63
CA ALA A 367 18.25 -10.86 -3.82
C ALA A 367 17.27 -11.21 -2.68
N VAL A 368 16.56 -10.20 -2.15
CA VAL A 368 15.46 -10.41 -1.17
C VAL A 368 14.31 -11.13 -1.87
N GLN A 369 13.86 -10.59 -3.00
CA GLN A 369 12.79 -11.16 -3.82
C GLN A 369 13.09 -12.62 -4.23
N MET A 370 14.32 -12.93 -4.65
CA MET A 370 14.72 -14.30 -4.96
C MET A 370 14.73 -15.23 -3.74
N GLN A 371 14.96 -14.72 -2.53
CA GLN A 371 14.87 -15.51 -1.29
C GLN A 371 13.41 -15.72 -0.87
N GLU A 372 12.54 -14.72 -1.01
CA GLU A 372 11.09 -14.83 -0.76
C GLU A 372 10.46 -15.87 -1.70
N VAL A 373 10.68 -15.75 -3.01
CA VAL A 373 10.23 -16.72 -4.04
C VAL A 373 10.79 -18.13 -3.76
N ALA A 374 11.99 -18.27 -3.22
CA ALA A 374 12.56 -19.57 -2.82
C ALA A 374 11.92 -20.15 -1.54
N ASN A 375 11.57 -19.31 -0.57
CA ASN A 375 10.87 -19.71 0.66
C ASN A 375 9.43 -20.14 0.36
N PHE A 376 8.68 -19.33 -0.40
CA PHE A 376 7.36 -19.64 -0.96
C PHE A 376 7.34 -21.03 -1.65
N LYS A 377 8.30 -21.29 -2.55
CA LYS A 377 8.45 -22.58 -3.26
C LYS A 377 8.80 -23.76 -2.35
N THR A 378 9.41 -23.51 -1.20
CA THR A 378 9.89 -24.55 -0.27
C THR A 378 8.86 -24.93 0.78
N ASN A 379 8.07 -23.96 1.26
CA ASN A 379 7.15 -24.12 2.38
C ASN A 379 5.70 -24.24 1.88
N GLU A 380 5.16 -23.15 1.32
CA GLU A 380 3.74 -23.04 0.95
C GLU A 380 3.41 -23.91 -0.27
N LEU A 381 4.20 -23.79 -1.35
CA LEU A 381 3.91 -24.50 -2.59
C LEU A 381 3.98 -26.04 -2.43
N GLU A 382 4.84 -26.57 -1.55
CA GLU A 382 4.93 -28.01 -1.28
C GLU A 382 3.78 -28.51 -0.39
N SER A 383 3.31 -27.70 0.56
CA SER A 383 2.13 -28.00 1.38
C SER A 383 0.85 -28.04 0.52
N LEU A 384 0.67 -27.07 -0.39
CA LEU A 384 -0.43 -27.06 -1.37
C LEU A 384 -0.48 -28.36 -2.22
N LYS A 385 0.68 -28.89 -2.63
CA LYS A 385 0.76 -30.16 -3.37
C LYS A 385 0.30 -31.37 -2.55
N GLU A 386 0.47 -31.35 -1.22
CA GLU A 386 -0.05 -32.39 -0.31
C GLU A 386 -1.59 -32.29 -0.18
N GLU A 387 -2.14 -31.08 -0.07
CA GLU A 387 -3.61 -30.88 -0.09
C GLU A 387 -4.25 -31.38 -1.40
N PHE A 388 -3.65 -31.03 -2.55
CA PHE A 388 -4.14 -31.48 -3.87
C PHE A 388 -4.15 -33.01 -3.98
N ALA A 389 -3.21 -33.70 -3.32
CA ALA A 389 -3.13 -35.16 -3.34
C ALA A 389 -4.24 -35.81 -2.49
N ASP A 390 -4.60 -35.20 -1.36
CA ASP A 390 -5.73 -35.64 -0.53
C ASP A 390 -7.09 -35.36 -1.20
N VAL A 391 -7.21 -34.25 -1.96
CA VAL A 391 -8.34 -34.03 -2.89
C VAL A 391 -8.38 -35.13 -3.96
N GLU A 392 -7.26 -35.52 -4.57
CA GLU A 392 -7.24 -36.62 -5.53
C GLU A 392 -7.76 -37.92 -4.90
N GLU A 393 -7.39 -38.25 -3.65
CA GLU A 393 -7.90 -39.47 -3.01
C GLU A 393 -9.42 -39.41 -2.73
N GLU A 394 -9.98 -38.27 -2.27
CA GLU A 394 -11.43 -38.19 -2.04
C GLU A 394 -12.25 -38.10 -3.33
N LEU A 395 -11.76 -37.45 -4.40
CA LEU A 395 -12.40 -37.53 -5.73
C LEU A 395 -12.40 -38.98 -6.26
N ASN A 396 -11.28 -39.70 -6.14
CA ASN A 396 -11.20 -41.13 -6.47
C ASN A 396 -12.16 -41.98 -5.60
N ARG A 397 -12.30 -41.67 -4.31
CA ARG A 397 -13.28 -42.32 -3.41
C ARG A 397 -14.73 -41.99 -3.83
N LEU A 398 -15.03 -40.80 -4.34
CA LEU A 398 -16.36 -40.42 -4.83
C LEU A 398 -16.73 -41.11 -6.16
N GLU A 399 -15.82 -41.19 -7.13
CA GLU A 399 -16.04 -41.96 -8.38
C GLU A 399 -16.36 -43.43 -8.03
N ALA A 400 -15.60 -44.01 -7.10
CA ALA A 400 -15.81 -45.38 -6.62
C ALA A 400 -17.16 -45.59 -5.89
N ASN A 401 -17.78 -44.52 -5.38
CA ASN A 401 -19.14 -44.53 -4.82
C ASN A 401 -20.25 -44.23 -5.85
N GLY A 402 -19.88 -43.79 -7.06
CA GLY A 402 -20.79 -43.56 -8.19
C GLY A 402 -21.31 -42.12 -8.34
N TYR A 403 -20.56 -41.14 -7.84
CA TYR A 403 -20.74 -39.72 -8.20
C TYR A 403 -20.01 -39.41 -9.52
N ASP A 404 -20.42 -38.36 -10.23
CA ASP A 404 -19.81 -37.93 -11.49
C ASP A 404 -18.82 -36.79 -11.21
N VAL A 405 -17.56 -37.12 -10.94
CA VAL A 405 -16.50 -36.19 -10.52
C VAL A 405 -15.62 -35.69 -11.68
N ALA A 406 -15.98 -36.03 -12.93
CA ALA A 406 -15.12 -35.81 -14.09
C ALA A 406 -14.76 -34.33 -14.33
N GLU A 407 -15.59 -33.40 -13.87
CA GLU A 407 -15.35 -31.95 -13.91
C GLU A 407 -14.28 -31.56 -12.88
N ALA A 408 -14.51 -31.81 -11.58
CA ALA A 408 -13.56 -31.52 -10.51
C ALA A 408 -12.18 -32.21 -10.68
N THR A 409 -12.13 -33.44 -11.22
CA THR A 409 -10.85 -34.11 -11.52
C THR A 409 -10.09 -33.46 -12.69
N ALA A 410 -10.79 -32.85 -13.64
CA ALA A 410 -10.14 -32.08 -14.71
C ALA A 410 -9.57 -30.75 -14.19
N LEU A 411 -10.31 -30.07 -13.31
CA LEU A 411 -9.88 -28.81 -12.70
C LEU A 411 -8.70 -29.01 -11.74
N LEU A 412 -8.70 -30.06 -10.91
CA LEU A 412 -7.52 -30.47 -10.12
C LEU A 412 -6.30 -30.77 -11.02
N SER A 413 -6.52 -31.19 -12.26
CA SER A 413 -5.42 -31.37 -13.23
C SER A 413 -4.88 -30.03 -13.75
N LYS A 414 -5.72 -29.00 -13.97
CA LYS A 414 -5.26 -27.62 -14.26
C LYS A 414 -4.49 -27.04 -13.06
N ALA A 415 -4.96 -27.29 -11.84
CA ALA A 415 -4.29 -26.82 -10.62
C ALA A 415 -2.86 -27.38 -10.50
N TYR A 416 -2.67 -28.67 -10.77
CA TYR A 416 -1.33 -29.28 -10.85
C TYR A 416 -0.48 -28.81 -12.04
N GLU A 417 -1.08 -28.26 -13.11
CA GLU A 417 -0.34 -27.63 -14.20
C GLU A 417 0.16 -26.23 -13.77
N LEU A 418 -0.70 -25.38 -13.18
CA LEU A 418 -0.32 -24.06 -12.65
C LEU A 418 0.71 -24.14 -11.51
N VAL A 419 0.57 -25.10 -10.58
CA VAL A 419 1.58 -25.36 -9.54
C VAL A 419 2.93 -25.78 -10.13
N SER A 420 2.96 -26.42 -11.30
CA SER A 420 4.21 -26.72 -12.02
C SER A 420 4.80 -25.50 -12.75
N GLU A 421 4.04 -24.42 -12.90
CA GLU A 421 4.48 -23.14 -13.47
C GLU A 421 4.96 -22.21 -12.34
N LEU A 422 4.26 -22.16 -11.19
CA LEU A 422 4.82 -21.61 -9.93
C LEU A 422 6.13 -22.28 -9.52
N GLU A 423 6.28 -23.61 -9.64
CA GLU A 423 7.58 -24.28 -9.42
C GLU A 423 8.68 -23.71 -10.34
N ALA A 424 8.33 -23.29 -11.55
CA ALA A 424 9.24 -22.91 -12.63
C ALA A 424 9.60 -21.42 -12.71
N ALA A 425 8.78 -20.52 -12.14
CA ALA A 425 9.00 -19.07 -12.11
C ALA A 425 10.44 -18.66 -11.75
N GLU A 426 11.03 -17.70 -12.47
CA GLU A 426 12.39 -17.20 -12.17
C GLU A 426 12.38 -15.88 -11.34
N ASP A 427 11.25 -15.16 -11.29
CA ASP A 427 11.03 -13.90 -10.55
C ASP A 427 9.57 -13.79 -10.01
N TRP A 428 9.17 -12.63 -9.48
CA TRP A 428 7.79 -12.36 -8.99
C TRP A 428 6.78 -12.07 -10.12
N ASP A 429 7.21 -11.50 -11.26
CA ASP A 429 6.33 -11.29 -12.44
C ASP A 429 5.81 -12.65 -12.95
N ASP A 430 6.68 -13.66 -13.04
CA ASP A 430 6.34 -15.06 -13.37
C ASP A 430 5.40 -15.73 -12.33
N VAL A 431 5.23 -15.16 -11.12
CA VAL A 431 4.35 -15.68 -10.06
C VAL A 431 2.97 -15.03 -10.11
N ASP A 432 2.92 -13.70 -10.29
CA ASP A 432 1.69 -12.90 -10.39
C ASP A 432 0.82 -13.34 -11.60
N ASP A 433 1.46 -13.50 -12.78
CA ASP A 433 0.84 -14.03 -14.02
C ASP A 433 0.16 -15.42 -13.81
N VAL A 434 0.55 -16.18 -12.78
CA VAL A 434 0.03 -17.52 -12.46
C VAL A 434 -1.01 -17.51 -11.33
N PHE A 435 -1.01 -16.50 -10.44
CA PHE A 435 -2.08 -16.30 -9.47
C PHE A 435 -3.39 -15.88 -10.15
N ASP A 436 -3.32 -15.00 -11.17
CA ASP A 436 -4.44 -14.64 -12.04
C ASP A 436 -5.15 -15.89 -12.64
N GLU A 437 -4.38 -16.90 -13.08
CA GLU A 437 -4.94 -18.16 -13.61
C GLU A 437 -5.43 -19.15 -12.52
N LEU A 438 -5.02 -18.98 -11.26
CA LEU A 438 -5.43 -19.79 -10.10
C LEU A 438 -6.75 -19.31 -9.49
N ASP A 439 -6.99 -18.01 -9.38
CA ASP A 439 -8.27 -17.46 -8.91
C ASP A 439 -9.42 -17.82 -9.88
N ASP A 440 -9.16 -17.66 -11.19
CA ASP A 440 -10.07 -18.06 -12.27
C ASP A 440 -10.40 -19.58 -12.20
N LEU A 441 -9.49 -20.39 -11.66
CA LEU A 441 -9.66 -21.83 -11.42
C LEU A 441 -10.41 -22.15 -10.11
N GLU A 442 -10.24 -21.37 -9.04
CA GLU A 442 -10.97 -21.56 -7.77
C GLU A 442 -12.48 -21.48 -8.02
N GLU A 443 -12.89 -20.49 -8.82
CA GLU A 443 -14.29 -20.29 -9.20
C GLU A 443 -14.80 -21.36 -10.18
N GLU A 444 -13.98 -21.91 -11.07
CA GLU A 444 -14.35 -23.13 -11.81
C GLU A 444 -14.56 -24.33 -10.86
N PHE A 445 -13.73 -24.45 -9.82
CA PHE A 445 -13.80 -25.53 -8.84
C PHE A 445 -15.10 -25.48 -8.06
N ARG A 446 -15.45 -24.32 -7.49
CA ARG A 446 -16.70 -24.07 -6.76
C ARG A 446 -17.94 -24.49 -7.54
N ARG A 447 -18.04 -24.13 -8.83
CA ARG A 447 -19.11 -24.58 -9.74
C ARG A 447 -19.21 -26.11 -9.83
N ALA A 448 -18.08 -26.80 -10.00
CA ALA A 448 -18.04 -28.26 -10.08
C ALA A 448 -18.50 -28.93 -8.76
N LEU A 449 -18.21 -28.31 -7.61
CA LEU A 449 -18.67 -28.78 -6.30
C LEU A 449 -20.17 -28.53 -6.06
N LYS A 450 -20.68 -27.36 -6.45
CA LYS A 450 -22.12 -27.00 -6.45
C LYS A 450 -22.93 -28.07 -7.22
N LYS A 451 -22.44 -28.51 -8.39
CA LYS A 451 -23.01 -29.58 -9.23
C LYS A 451 -22.99 -30.97 -8.56
N LEU A 452 -22.06 -31.25 -7.65
CA LEU A 452 -22.01 -32.49 -6.85
C LEU A 452 -23.03 -32.52 -5.69
N GLY A 453 -23.79 -31.45 -5.46
CA GLY A 453 -24.68 -31.30 -4.30
C GLY A 453 -23.90 -30.98 -3.01
N ILE A 454 -22.72 -30.40 -3.16
CA ILE A 454 -22.03 -29.68 -2.10
C ILE A 454 -22.60 -28.26 -2.16
N GLU A 455 -23.74 -28.06 -1.51
CA GLU A 455 -24.35 -26.73 -1.38
C GLU A 455 -23.40 -25.78 -0.66
N ASP A 456 -23.60 -24.50 -0.98
CA ASP A 456 -22.77 -23.33 -0.70
C ASP A 456 -22.00 -23.35 0.64
N PHE A 457 -20.82 -22.73 0.64
CA PHE A 457 -19.98 -22.70 1.83
C PHE A 457 -20.34 -21.54 2.78
N GLY A 458 -21.30 -20.66 2.48
CA GLY A 458 -21.63 -19.46 3.27
C GLY A 458 -21.92 -19.64 4.78
N SER A 459 -22.41 -20.80 5.24
CA SER A 459 -22.46 -21.15 6.67
C SER A 459 -21.20 -21.80 7.22
N ASP A 460 -20.47 -22.51 6.33
CA ASP A 460 -19.40 -23.43 6.67
C ASP A 460 -18.01 -22.78 6.58
N LYS A 461 -17.84 -21.70 5.78
CA LYS A 461 -16.66 -20.80 5.79
C LYS A 461 -16.50 -20.14 7.17
N ARG A 462 -17.62 -19.84 7.84
CA ARG A 462 -17.64 -19.27 9.21
C ARG A 462 -17.17 -20.29 10.24
N GLU A 463 -17.68 -21.52 10.16
CA GLU A 463 -17.22 -22.63 10.99
C GLU A 463 -15.73 -22.92 10.72
N LEU A 464 -15.28 -22.88 9.45
CA LEU A 464 -13.87 -23.06 9.11
C LEU A 464 -12.97 -21.95 9.67
N TYR A 465 -13.18 -20.67 9.33
CA TYR A 465 -12.26 -19.59 9.75
C TYR A 465 -12.15 -19.50 11.28
N ALA A 466 -13.25 -19.77 12.01
CA ALA A 466 -13.18 -19.90 13.47
C ALA A 466 -12.40 -21.14 13.95
N GLU A 467 -12.48 -22.27 13.23
CA GLU A 467 -11.61 -23.44 13.44
C GLU A 467 -10.13 -23.15 13.04
N THR A 468 -9.86 -22.28 12.05
CA THR A 468 -8.52 -21.87 11.57
C THR A 468 -7.82 -20.92 12.53
N VAL A 469 -8.45 -19.79 12.90
CA VAL A 469 -7.88 -18.80 13.82
C VAL A 469 -7.84 -19.34 15.27
N GLY A 470 -8.66 -20.35 15.58
CA GLY A 470 -8.60 -21.12 16.83
C GLY A 470 -9.50 -20.63 17.96
N TYR A 471 -10.43 -19.71 17.69
CA TYR A 471 -11.31 -19.06 18.67
C TYR A 471 -12.79 -19.40 18.40
N GLU A 472 -13.45 -20.07 19.35
CA GLU A 472 -14.90 -20.38 19.25
C GLU A 472 -15.76 -19.10 19.29
N GLU A 473 -15.20 -17.99 19.79
CA GLU A 473 -15.80 -16.66 19.80
C GLU A 473 -15.83 -15.97 18.42
N VAL A 474 -14.79 -16.13 17.58
CA VAL A 474 -14.72 -15.61 16.18
C VAL A 474 -15.94 -16.05 15.37
N LEU A 475 -16.44 -17.26 15.62
CA LEU A 475 -17.62 -17.81 14.96
C LEU A 475 -18.86 -16.91 15.10
N ASN A 476 -19.08 -16.33 16.27
CA ASN A 476 -20.24 -15.47 16.53
C ASN A 476 -20.11 -14.10 15.86
N PHE A 477 -18.87 -13.60 15.77
CA PHE A 477 -18.51 -12.40 15.04
C PHE A 477 -18.72 -12.59 13.53
N LEU A 478 -18.20 -13.68 12.94
CA LEU A 478 -18.47 -14.01 11.54
C LEU A 478 -19.95 -14.28 11.26
N TYR A 479 -20.75 -14.76 12.22
CA TYR A 479 -22.21 -14.88 12.04
C TYR A 479 -22.95 -13.53 11.96
N ALA A 480 -22.32 -12.40 12.28
CA ALA A 480 -22.91 -11.07 12.05
C ALA A 480 -22.80 -10.60 10.59
N ILE A 481 -21.83 -11.13 9.84
CA ILE A 481 -21.51 -10.71 8.47
C ILE A 481 -22.56 -11.23 7.46
N PRO A 482 -23.02 -10.45 6.47
CA PRO A 482 -23.90 -10.94 5.41
C PRO A 482 -23.28 -12.13 4.65
N GLU A 483 -24.10 -13.10 4.22
CA GLU A 483 -23.59 -14.30 3.52
C GLU A 483 -23.04 -13.97 2.12
N ASP A 484 -23.57 -12.91 1.53
CA ASP A 484 -23.19 -12.30 0.26
C ASP A 484 -21.97 -11.36 0.34
N VAL A 485 -21.42 -11.13 1.53
CA VAL A 485 -20.23 -10.27 1.78
C VAL A 485 -19.17 -11.01 2.64
N LEU A 486 -19.51 -12.20 3.16
CA LEU A 486 -18.68 -12.98 4.07
C LEU A 486 -17.31 -13.34 3.50
N GLU A 487 -17.26 -13.66 2.22
CA GLU A 487 -16.06 -14.11 1.53
C GLU A 487 -15.02 -13.00 1.48
N GLN A 488 -15.33 -11.92 0.75
CA GLN A 488 -14.58 -10.67 0.70
C GLN A 488 -14.09 -10.25 2.09
N VAL A 489 -14.95 -10.30 3.11
CA VAL A 489 -14.60 -9.91 4.48
C VAL A 489 -13.72 -10.93 5.21
N ILE A 490 -13.82 -12.24 4.95
CA ILE A 490 -12.83 -13.22 5.43
C ILE A 490 -11.47 -12.95 4.80
N ASP A 491 -11.43 -12.66 3.51
CA ASP A 491 -10.18 -12.50 2.77
C ASP A 491 -9.47 -11.20 3.19
N MET A 492 -10.21 -10.09 3.36
CA MET A 492 -9.72 -8.86 4.01
C MET A 492 -9.35 -9.04 5.49
N LEU A 493 -10.04 -9.91 6.24
CA LEU A 493 -9.69 -10.28 7.61
C LEU A 493 -8.42 -11.15 7.70
N LEU A 494 -7.95 -11.73 6.59
CA LEU A 494 -6.69 -12.47 6.51
C LEU A 494 -5.53 -11.58 6.07
N ALA A 495 -5.77 -10.69 5.10
CA ALA A 495 -4.74 -9.78 4.58
C ALA A 495 -4.44 -8.62 5.54
N ASN A 496 -5.48 -7.97 6.08
CA ASN A 496 -5.37 -6.60 6.61
C ASN A 496 -5.70 -6.48 8.12
N MET A 497 -5.72 -7.57 8.89
CA MET A 497 -6.05 -7.50 10.33
C MET A 497 -5.21 -8.43 11.22
N THR A 498 -4.55 -7.81 12.21
CA THR A 498 -3.83 -8.51 13.27
C THR A 498 -4.76 -9.25 14.23
N GLN A 499 -4.23 -10.30 14.86
CA GLN A 499 -4.92 -11.04 15.93
C GLN A 499 -5.41 -10.12 17.08
N SER A 500 -4.67 -9.07 17.42
CA SER A 500 -5.02 -8.09 18.47
C SER A 500 -6.24 -7.23 18.10
N GLN A 501 -6.32 -6.77 16.85
CA GLN A 501 -7.47 -6.04 16.33
C GLN A 501 -8.71 -6.96 16.28
N ILE A 502 -8.55 -8.23 15.88
CA ILE A 502 -9.63 -9.24 15.87
C ILE A 502 -10.16 -9.50 17.30
N GLU A 503 -9.29 -9.74 18.29
CA GLU A 503 -9.72 -9.91 19.70
C GLU A 503 -10.48 -8.67 20.22
N SER A 504 -10.03 -7.47 19.85
CA SER A 504 -10.66 -6.20 20.22
C SER A 504 -12.07 -6.08 19.63
N PHE A 505 -12.25 -6.38 18.34
CA PHE A 505 -13.57 -6.36 17.71
C PHE A 505 -14.53 -7.43 18.27
N ILE A 506 -14.03 -8.60 18.67
CA ILE A 506 -14.84 -9.63 19.35
C ILE A 506 -15.30 -9.12 20.73
N GLN A 507 -14.39 -8.54 21.52
CA GLN A 507 -14.72 -7.94 22.82
C GLN A 507 -15.80 -6.86 22.67
N TYR A 508 -15.75 -6.06 21.59
CA TYR A 508 -16.74 -5.05 21.30
C TYR A 508 -18.06 -5.66 20.80
N GLY A 509 -18.06 -6.63 19.88
CA GLY A 509 -19.29 -7.31 19.43
C GLY A 509 -20.13 -7.87 20.59
N ASP A 510 -19.47 -8.55 21.54
CA ASP A 510 -20.08 -9.13 22.73
C ASP A 510 -20.69 -8.07 23.69
N LYS A 511 -20.25 -6.80 23.57
CA LYS A 511 -20.68 -5.66 24.39
C LYS A 511 -21.74 -4.78 23.71
N PHE A 512 -21.59 -4.53 22.42
CA PHE A 512 -22.43 -3.61 21.63
C PHE A 512 -23.62 -4.29 20.94
N GLU A 513 -23.69 -5.62 20.94
CA GLU A 513 -24.61 -6.45 20.14
C GLU A 513 -24.31 -6.44 18.63
N ASP A 514 -23.70 -5.37 18.10
CA ASP A 514 -23.19 -5.23 16.73
C ASP A 514 -22.11 -4.12 16.68
N VAL A 515 -21.09 -4.28 15.83
CA VAL A 515 -20.02 -3.29 15.56
C VAL A 515 -20.12 -2.67 14.16
N GLY A 516 -21.01 -3.15 13.28
CA GLY A 516 -21.40 -2.50 12.02
C GLY A 516 -20.29 -2.20 11.00
N PHE A 517 -19.06 -2.70 11.20
CA PHE A 517 -17.93 -2.50 10.30
C PHE A 517 -17.85 -3.62 9.27
N PHE A 518 -17.87 -4.88 9.74
CA PHE A 518 -17.82 -6.08 8.89
C PHE A 518 -19.14 -6.39 8.15
N GLY A 519 -20.15 -5.53 8.31
CA GLY A 519 -21.34 -5.50 7.45
C GLY A 519 -21.24 -4.50 6.30
N SER A 520 -20.08 -3.84 6.15
CA SER A 520 -19.79 -2.84 5.13
C SER A 520 -19.44 -3.50 3.80
N ALA A 521 -20.35 -3.41 2.83
CA ALA A 521 -20.16 -3.94 1.49
C ALA A 521 -19.28 -3.05 0.59
N SER A 522 -18.76 -1.92 1.08
CA SER A 522 -17.73 -1.15 0.37
C SER A 522 -16.33 -1.74 0.50
N ASN A 523 -16.10 -2.57 1.53
CA ASN A 523 -14.77 -2.95 1.96
C ASN A 523 -13.99 -3.67 0.83
N GLY A 524 -14.65 -4.52 0.04
CA GLY A 524 -14.03 -5.25 -1.08
C GLY A 524 -13.70 -4.39 -2.32
N TYR A 525 -13.81 -3.07 -2.23
CA TYR A 525 -13.56 -2.13 -3.35
C TYR A 525 -12.66 -0.94 -2.94
N ILE A 526 -12.01 -1.01 -1.78
CA ILE A 526 -11.11 0.02 -1.26
C ILE A 526 -9.71 -0.54 -1.05
N ASP A 527 -8.71 0.33 -1.15
CA ASP A 527 -7.29 0.00 -0.99
C ASP A 527 -6.90 -0.29 0.48
N GLU A 528 -5.72 -0.89 0.64
CA GLU A 528 -5.17 -1.35 1.92
C GLU A 528 -4.96 -0.20 2.93
N GLU A 529 -4.38 0.92 2.49
CA GLU A 529 -4.14 2.12 3.31
C GLU A 529 -5.46 2.65 3.89
N THR A 530 -6.44 2.88 3.01
CA THR A 530 -7.81 3.30 3.38
C THR A 530 -8.50 2.30 4.30
N PHE A 531 -8.35 0.99 4.06
CA PHE A 531 -8.97 -0.05 4.88
C PHE A 531 -8.38 -0.13 6.29
N ASN A 532 -7.05 0.03 6.41
CA ASN A 532 -6.33 0.03 7.68
C ASN A 532 -6.71 1.27 8.52
N GLU A 533 -6.74 2.47 7.92
CA GLU A 533 -7.18 3.68 8.64
C GLU A 533 -8.64 3.54 9.14
N LEU A 534 -9.52 2.97 8.31
CA LEU A 534 -10.90 2.67 8.67
C LEU A 534 -11.02 1.69 9.85
N ILE A 535 -10.13 0.69 9.97
CA ILE A 535 -10.06 -0.21 11.13
C ILE A 535 -9.66 0.56 12.40
N GLU A 536 -8.62 1.38 12.33
CA GLU A 536 -8.06 2.08 13.48
C GLU A 536 -9.03 3.12 14.05
N GLN A 537 -9.57 3.99 13.18
CA GLN A 537 -10.62 4.93 13.56
C GLN A 537 -11.81 4.20 14.20
N LYS A 538 -12.16 3.03 13.66
CA LYS A 538 -13.27 2.23 14.18
C LYS A 538 -12.99 1.65 15.57
N LEU A 539 -11.78 1.13 15.81
CA LEU A 539 -11.39 0.57 17.10
C LEU A 539 -11.28 1.67 18.17
N ALA A 540 -10.71 2.83 17.85
CA ALA A 540 -10.64 3.99 18.73
C ALA A 540 -12.03 4.50 19.14
N LEU A 541 -12.95 4.61 18.17
CA LEU A 541 -14.34 5.00 18.39
C LEU A 541 -15.10 3.99 19.29
N LEU A 542 -14.84 2.69 19.11
CA LEU A 542 -15.40 1.65 19.96
C LEU A 542 -14.82 1.68 21.39
N GLU A 543 -13.54 2.04 21.56
CA GLU A 543 -12.92 2.17 22.89
C GLU A 543 -13.49 3.38 23.66
N GLU A 544 -13.64 4.56 23.04
CA GLU A 544 -14.21 5.71 23.77
C GLU A 544 -15.66 5.44 24.20
N LEU A 545 -16.43 4.72 23.35
CA LEU A 545 -17.76 4.21 23.69
C LEU A 545 -17.73 3.17 24.82
N ASP A 546 -16.77 2.22 24.82
CA ASP A 546 -16.60 1.20 25.87
C ASP A 546 -16.63 1.83 27.27
N GLN A 547 -15.84 2.89 27.43
CA GLN A 547 -15.66 3.64 28.67
C GLN A 547 -16.97 4.29 29.16
N LYS A 548 -17.89 4.71 28.26
CA LYS A 548 -19.21 5.25 28.64
C LYS A 548 -20.20 4.17 29.09
N ILE A 549 -20.17 3.00 28.43
CA ILE A 549 -21.25 2.00 28.46
C ILE A 549 -21.46 1.37 29.83
N GLN A 550 -20.43 1.30 30.69
CA GLN A 550 -20.55 0.70 32.02
C GLN A 550 -21.62 1.37 32.92
N MET A 551 -22.17 2.51 32.49
CA MET A 551 -23.26 3.23 33.17
C MET A 551 -24.57 3.35 32.36
N ALA A 552 -24.60 2.95 31.09
CA ALA A 552 -25.71 3.20 30.17
C ALA A 552 -26.92 2.25 30.37
N GLN A 553 -28.14 2.78 30.30
CA GLN A 553 -29.40 2.01 30.39
C GLN A 553 -30.52 2.61 29.53
N GLY A 554 -31.39 1.75 28.97
CA GLY A 554 -32.51 2.19 28.13
C GLY A 554 -32.04 2.92 26.87
N LYS A 555 -32.73 4.01 26.51
CA LYS A 555 -32.45 4.80 25.28
C LYS A 555 -30.98 5.18 25.11
N LEU A 556 -30.25 5.44 26.21
CA LEU A 556 -28.83 5.78 26.12
C LEU A 556 -28.00 4.61 25.58
N ARG A 557 -28.32 3.37 25.97
CA ARG A 557 -27.70 2.16 25.41
C ARG A 557 -28.15 1.95 23.96
N ASP A 558 -29.44 2.14 23.68
CA ASP A 558 -29.99 2.00 22.32
C ASP A 558 -29.33 3.00 21.35
N LEU A 559 -29.03 4.22 21.80
CA LEU A 559 -28.23 5.22 21.07
C LEU A 559 -26.78 4.77 20.91
N THR A 560 -26.10 4.34 21.98
CA THR A 560 -24.71 3.87 21.91
C THR A 560 -24.53 2.72 20.93
N ASN A 561 -25.40 1.70 20.98
CA ASN A 561 -25.37 0.60 20.03
C ASN A 561 -25.60 1.10 18.58
N SER A 562 -26.39 2.17 18.38
CA SER A 562 -26.62 2.77 17.05
C SER A 562 -25.46 3.63 16.53
N ILE A 563 -24.54 4.07 17.41
CA ILE A 563 -23.25 4.68 17.03
C ILE A 563 -22.26 3.56 16.68
N ALA A 564 -22.13 2.54 17.53
CA ALA A 564 -21.24 1.41 17.31
C ALA A 564 -21.57 0.62 16.04
N ALA A 565 -22.85 0.33 15.77
CA ALA A 565 -23.30 -0.38 14.57
C ALA A 565 -23.38 0.52 13.32
N TYR A 566 -22.35 1.33 13.07
CA TYR A 566 -22.25 2.18 11.88
C TYR A 566 -20.80 2.52 11.52
N ASN A 567 -20.50 2.56 10.22
CA ASN A 567 -19.24 3.05 9.70
C ASN A 567 -19.37 4.53 9.27
N PHE A 568 -18.60 5.40 9.91
CA PHE A 568 -18.65 6.85 9.66
C PHE A 568 -17.79 7.31 8.49
N GLY A 569 -16.89 6.46 7.98
CA GLY A 569 -15.86 6.86 7.03
C GLY A 569 -14.70 7.60 7.72
N ILE A 570 -13.74 8.04 6.92
CA ILE A 570 -12.63 8.90 7.32
C ILE A 570 -13.11 10.36 7.22
N GLY A 571 -12.87 11.19 8.25
CA GLY A 571 -13.09 12.65 8.18
C GLY A 571 -14.11 13.27 9.13
N ASP A 572 -14.71 14.40 8.71
CA ASP A 572 -15.48 15.37 9.50
C ASP A 572 -16.70 14.74 10.23
N ALA A 573 -17.30 13.67 9.69
CA ALA A 573 -18.37 12.91 10.34
C ALA A 573 -17.87 11.94 11.43
N SER A 574 -16.66 11.39 11.28
CA SER A 574 -15.99 10.55 12.30
C SER A 574 -15.65 11.39 13.54
N ASP A 575 -15.07 12.57 13.32
CA ASP A 575 -14.80 13.57 14.36
C ASP A 575 -16.08 14.02 15.09
N GLN A 576 -17.18 14.25 14.35
CA GLN A 576 -18.47 14.57 14.95
C GLN A 576 -19.11 13.40 15.70
N ALA A 577 -18.82 12.14 15.31
CA ALA A 577 -19.22 10.98 16.10
C ALA A 577 -18.46 10.96 17.44
N ASN A 578 -17.16 11.24 17.45
CA ASN A 578 -16.36 11.38 18.67
C ASN A 578 -16.84 12.56 19.55
N GLU A 579 -17.17 13.73 18.98
CA GLU A 579 -17.86 14.79 19.73
C GLU A 579 -19.19 14.31 20.35
N LEU A 580 -19.98 13.50 19.63
CA LEU A 580 -21.24 12.96 20.13
C LEU A 580 -21.02 11.97 21.28
N ILE A 581 -19.99 11.13 21.19
CA ILE A 581 -19.58 10.16 22.22
C ILE A 581 -19.12 10.88 23.49
N ALA A 582 -18.36 11.97 23.35
CA ALA A 582 -17.98 12.85 24.44
C ALA A 582 -19.19 13.48 25.17
N MET A 583 -20.35 13.63 24.51
CA MET A 583 -21.59 14.13 25.13
C MET A 583 -22.38 13.08 25.93
N LEU A 584 -22.02 11.79 25.89
CA LEU A 584 -22.78 10.71 26.55
C LEU A 584 -22.52 10.64 28.07
N ASP A 585 -23.56 10.89 28.88
CA ASP A 585 -23.54 10.74 30.35
C ASP A 585 -24.74 9.91 30.85
N SER A 586 -24.47 9.06 31.84
CA SER A 586 -25.43 8.30 32.65
C SER A 586 -26.60 9.09 33.26
N ASP A 587 -26.42 10.40 33.54
CA ASP A 587 -27.45 11.26 34.15
C ASP A 587 -28.38 11.93 33.10
N LEU A 588 -28.18 11.70 31.79
CA LEU A 588 -29.04 12.21 30.70
C LEU A 588 -30.48 11.69 30.78
N THR A 589 -31.45 12.53 30.40
CA THR A 589 -32.87 12.11 30.32
C THR A 589 -33.26 11.59 28.94
N ASP A 590 -34.35 10.79 28.87
CA ASP A 590 -34.97 10.30 27.62
C ASP A 590 -35.17 11.38 26.52
N SER A 591 -35.31 12.65 26.92
CA SER A 591 -35.50 13.79 26.03
C SER A 591 -34.18 14.35 25.49
N GLU A 592 -33.11 14.36 26.29
CA GLU A 592 -31.78 14.81 25.87
C GLU A 592 -31.12 13.73 25.01
N VAL A 593 -31.27 12.46 25.37
CA VAL A 593 -30.91 11.33 24.48
C VAL A 593 -31.70 11.42 23.16
N GLY A 594 -32.96 11.84 23.20
CA GLY A 594 -33.77 12.09 21.99
C GLY A 594 -33.35 13.31 21.16
N GLU A 595 -32.51 14.19 21.68
CA GLU A 595 -31.87 15.26 20.91
C GLU A 595 -30.52 14.77 20.32
N LEU A 596 -29.81 13.88 21.01
CA LEU A 596 -28.62 13.19 20.48
C LEU A 596 -28.96 12.14 19.39
N GLU A 597 -30.08 11.44 19.51
CA GLU A 597 -30.64 10.56 18.46
C GLU A 597 -30.88 11.31 17.14
N VAL A 598 -31.22 12.61 17.19
CA VAL A 598 -31.38 13.45 16.00
C VAL A 598 -30.02 13.89 15.44
N LYS A 599 -29.09 14.31 16.31
CA LYS A 599 -27.70 14.60 15.89
C LYS A 599 -27.06 13.43 15.17
N LEU A 600 -27.19 12.21 15.69
CA LEU A 600 -26.65 11.01 15.05
C LEU A 600 -27.20 10.83 13.63
N GLY A 601 -28.50 11.10 13.42
CA GLY A 601 -29.09 11.11 12.08
C GLY A 601 -28.49 12.18 11.17
N GLU A 602 -28.20 13.38 11.69
CA GLU A 602 -27.54 14.46 10.93
C GLU A 602 -26.09 14.08 10.55
N ILE A 603 -25.33 13.46 11.46
CA ILE A 603 -23.96 12.97 11.22
C ILE A 603 -23.95 11.82 10.20
N LYS A 604 -24.90 10.87 10.26
CA LYS A 604 -24.99 9.78 9.28
C LYS A 604 -25.37 10.25 7.87
N GLU A 605 -26.13 11.34 7.73
CA GLU A 605 -26.35 11.95 6.41
C GLU A 605 -25.10 12.68 5.90
N GLN A 606 -24.22 13.20 6.78
CA GLN A 606 -22.94 13.79 6.40
C GLN A 606 -21.91 12.71 6.00
N ALA A 607 -21.76 11.64 6.79
CA ALA A 607 -20.90 10.50 6.51
C ALA A 607 -21.16 9.86 5.13
N LYS A 608 -22.40 9.87 4.64
CA LYS A 608 -22.75 9.36 3.28
C LYS A 608 -22.44 10.34 2.15
N GLU A 609 -22.23 11.61 2.44
CA GLU A 609 -21.74 12.57 1.46
C GLU A 609 -20.21 12.46 1.39
N GLU A 610 -19.53 12.43 2.54
CA GLU A 610 -18.08 12.20 2.66
C GLU A 610 -17.65 10.88 2.01
N LYS A 611 -18.15 9.72 2.50
CA LYS A 611 -17.89 8.40 1.87
C LYS A 611 -18.20 8.34 0.37
N TYR A 612 -19.06 9.21 -0.17
CA TYR A 612 -19.29 9.29 -1.61
C TYR A 612 -18.28 10.19 -2.35
N GLU A 613 -17.85 11.30 -1.75
CA GLU A 613 -16.81 12.17 -2.31
C GLU A 613 -15.42 11.52 -2.24
N ASP A 614 -15.19 10.67 -1.22
CA ASP A 614 -13.99 9.85 -1.02
C ASP A 614 -14.00 8.53 -1.81
N GLY A 615 -15.08 8.23 -2.54
CA GLY A 615 -15.21 7.02 -3.37
C GLY A 615 -15.59 5.73 -2.62
N LEU A 616 -15.62 5.75 -1.28
CA LEU A 616 -15.97 4.63 -0.39
C LEU A 616 -17.41 4.10 -0.55
N ILE A 617 -18.33 4.80 -1.23
CA ILE A 617 -19.65 4.26 -1.63
C ILE A 617 -20.04 4.70 -3.05
N PRO A 618 -20.75 3.86 -3.84
CA PRO A 618 -20.93 4.11 -5.27
C PRO A 618 -21.97 5.21 -5.56
N TYR A 619 -22.88 5.50 -4.61
CA TYR A 619 -23.89 6.56 -4.72
C TYR A 619 -24.33 7.10 -3.35
N ARG A 620 -24.68 8.39 -3.27
CA ARG A 620 -25.16 9.10 -2.05
C ARG A 620 -26.46 8.56 -1.41
N ASP A 621 -27.06 7.51 -1.97
CA ASP A 621 -28.24 6.81 -1.44
C ASP A 621 -28.10 5.29 -1.52
N VAL A 622 -26.84 4.82 -1.46
CA VAL A 622 -26.39 3.41 -1.42
C VAL A 622 -25.28 3.36 -0.37
N ASP A 623 -25.66 3.30 0.90
CA ASP A 623 -24.73 3.32 2.04
C ASP A 623 -24.02 1.97 2.20
N ASP A 624 -22.85 1.95 2.84
CA ASP A 624 -22.00 0.76 2.91
C ASP A 624 -22.68 -0.46 3.58
N ASN A 625 -23.52 -0.22 4.59
CA ASN A 625 -24.26 -1.22 5.34
C ASN A 625 -25.59 -1.68 4.70
N GLU A 626 -25.92 -1.22 3.49
CA GLU A 626 -27.13 -1.64 2.77
C GLU A 626 -26.90 -2.94 1.99
N TRP A 627 -27.83 -3.90 2.12
CA TRP A 627 -27.74 -5.26 1.55
C TRP A 627 -27.61 -5.34 0.01
N TYR A 628 -27.71 -4.22 -0.68
CA TYR A 628 -27.66 -4.10 -2.14
C TYR A 628 -26.42 -3.36 -2.65
N THR A 629 -25.49 -2.96 -1.78
CA THR A 629 -24.40 -2.05 -2.14
C THR A 629 -23.36 -2.67 -3.06
N SER A 630 -22.90 -3.91 -2.81
CA SER A 630 -22.01 -4.65 -3.73
C SER A 630 -22.65 -4.80 -5.12
N TYR A 631 -23.84 -5.39 -5.20
CA TYR A 631 -24.62 -5.55 -6.45
C TYR A 631 -24.90 -4.27 -7.23
N VAL A 632 -24.80 -3.11 -6.59
CA VAL A 632 -24.90 -1.80 -7.24
C VAL A 632 -23.54 -1.25 -7.64
N TRP A 633 -22.47 -1.62 -6.94
CA TRP A 633 -21.07 -1.36 -7.28
C TRP A 633 -20.65 -2.17 -8.51
N ASP A 634 -20.79 -3.50 -8.49
CA ASP A 634 -20.37 -4.43 -9.54
C ASP A 634 -20.98 -4.03 -10.90
N LEU A 635 -22.30 -4.00 -10.95
CA LEU A 635 -23.06 -3.58 -12.13
C LEU A 635 -22.81 -2.10 -12.54
N THR A 636 -22.24 -1.26 -11.68
CA THR A 636 -21.82 0.11 -12.04
C THR A 636 -20.45 0.11 -12.70
N ASN A 637 -19.49 -0.67 -12.18
CA ASN A 637 -18.17 -0.87 -12.79
C ASN A 637 -18.31 -1.49 -14.19
N GLU A 638 -19.19 -2.47 -14.36
CA GLU A 638 -19.55 -3.05 -15.65
C GLU A 638 -20.39 -2.12 -16.56
N GLY A 639 -20.88 -0.98 -16.04
CA GLY A 639 -21.75 -0.05 -16.78
C GLY A 639 -23.16 -0.59 -17.07
N VAL A 640 -23.55 -1.74 -16.51
CA VAL A 640 -24.85 -2.41 -16.69
C VAL A 640 -25.98 -1.65 -16.00
N VAL A 641 -25.73 -1.03 -14.84
CA VAL A 641 -26.61 -0.02 -14.24
C VAL A 641 -26.01 1.39 -14.37
N SER A 642 -26.66 2.38 -13.77
CA SER A 642 -26.14 3.75 -13.62
C SER A 642 -27.02 4.51 -12.63
N GLY A 643 -26.46 5.57 -12.03
CA GLY A 643 -27.21 6.56 -11.29
C GLY A 643 -28.26 7.31 -12.12
N GLY A 644 -29.07 8.10 -11.43
CA GLY A 644 -30.01 9.05 -12.00
C GLY A 644 -29.32 10.28 -12.62
N THR A 645 -30.11 11.14 -13.24
CA THR A 645 -29.62 12.35 -13.94
C THR A 645 -30.38 13.61 -13.49
N GLY A 646 -29.72 14.76 -13.52
CA GLY A 646 -30.33 16.05 -13.19
C GLY A 646 -30.66 16.18 -11.70
N GLU A 647 -31.94 16.15 -11.32
CA GLU A 647 -32.35 16.28 -9.90
C GLU A 647 -31.99 15.03 -9.05
N ASN A 648 -31.52 13.94 -9.66
CA ASN A 648 -31.04 12.72 -9.00
C ASN A 648 -29.62 12.33 -9.45
N GLU A 649 -28.80 13.29 -9.87
CA GLU A 649 -27.39 13.07 -10.22
C GLU A 649 -26.60 12.62 -8.97
N GLY A 650 -25.72 11.63 -9.11
CA GLY A 650 -25.00 11.02 -7.96
C GLY A 650 -25.85 10.14 -7.05
N LYS A 651 -27.01 9.64 -7.51
CA LYS A 651 -27.94 8.77 -6.75
C LYS A 651 -28.42 7.56 -7.55
N PHE A 652 -28.49 6.39 -6.95
CA PHE A 652 -29.00 5.16 -7.56
C PHE A 652 -30.54 5.04 -7.48
N ILE A 653 -31.16 5.66 -6.47
CA ILE A 653 -32.61 5.59 -6.20
C ILE A 653 -33.11 4.13 -6.02
N PRO A 654 -32.54 3.34 -5.09
CA PRO A 654 -32.76 1.88 -4.98
C PRO A 654 -34.24 1.47 -4.83
N THR A 655 -35.07 2.31 -4.22
CA THR A 655 -36.47 2.01 -3.88
C THR A 655 -37.49 2.25 -5.00
N ASN A 656 -37.08 2.77 -6.16
CA ASN A 656 -37.99 2.96 -7.30
C ASN A 656 -38.26 1.63 -8.03
N ASP A 657 -39.51 1.41 -8.46
CA ASP A 657 -39.88 0.33 -9.41
C ASP A 657 -39.13 0.50 -10.74
N VAL A 658 -38.55 -0.57 -11.30
CA VAL A 658 -37.93 -0.54 -12.64
C VAL A 658 -38.97 -0.58 -13.76
N THR A 659 -38.71 0.16 -14.83
CA THR A 659 -39.52 0.13 -16.05
C THR A 659 -39.06 -0.91 -17.07
N ALA A 660 -39.95 -1.30 -17.98
CA ALA A 660 -39.61 -2.17 -19.11
C ALA A 660 -38.44 -1.62 -19.98
N ALA A 661 -38.24 -0.30 -20.02
CA ALA A 661 -37.08 0.32 -20.66
C ALA A 661 -35.76 0.10 -19.88
N GLU A 662 -35.80 0.15 -18.55
CA GLU A 662 -34.63 -0.04 -17.69
C GLU A 662 -34.18 -1.50 -17.67
N ILE A 663 -35.13 -2.44 -17.53
CA ILE A 663 -34.84 -3.88 -17.66
C ILE A 663 -34.21 -4.16 -19.03
N LEU A 664 -34.72 -3.58 -20.12
CA LEU A 664 -34.13 -3.80 -21.44
C LEU A 664 -32.72 -3.21 -21.57
N LYS A 665 -32.39 -2.10 -20.88
CA LYS A 665 -31.02 -1.57 -20.79
C LYS A 665 -30.11 -2.53 -20.02
N MET A 666 -30.57 -3.00 -18.85
CA MET A 666 -29.81 -3.92 -17.99
C MET A 666 -29.58 -5.26 -18.69
N ALA A 667 -30.61 -5.88 -19.25
CA ALA A 667 -30.52 -7.20 -19.90
C ALA A 667 -29.68 -7.18 -21.19
N LEU A 668 -29.70 -6.08 -21.95
CA LEU A 668 -28.78 -5.93 -23.09
C LEU A 668 -27.34 -5.64 -22.63
N GLY A 669 -27.14 -4.82 -21.58
CA GLY A 669 -25.82 -4.60 -20.98
C GLY A 669 -25.18 -5.90 -20.48
N ALA A 670 -25.93 -6.68 -19.70
CA ALA A 670 -25.56 -8.01 -19.20
C ALA A 670 -25.27 -9.04 -20.31
N ALA A 671 -25.75 -8.80 -21.54
CA ALA A 671 -25.47 -9.60 -22.72
C ALA A 671 -24.39 -8.99 -23.64
N GLY A 672 -23.69 -7.93 -23.20
CA GLY A 672 -22.64 -7.25 -23.97
C GLY A 672 -23.15 -6.44 -25.18
N TYR A 673 -24.41 -6.00 -25.17
CA TYR A 673 -25.08 -5.37 -26.32
C TYR A 673 -25.37 -3.87 -26.16
N GLU A 674 -24.58 -3.07 -26.87
CA GLU A 674 -24.80 -1.63 -27.01
C GLU A 674 -26.05 -1.26 -27.87
N PRO A 675 -26.72 -0.13 -27.56
CA PRO A 675 -27.89 0.35 -28.29
C PRO A 675 -27.55 0.84 -29.71
N THR A 676 -28.52 0.77 -30.63
CA THR A 676 -28.34 1.17 -32.04
C THR A 676 -28.96 2.53 -32.40
N ASP A 677 -28.37 3.20 -33.40
CA ASP A 677 -28.87 4.45 -34.03
C ASP A 677 -30.19 4.30 -34.84
N GLY A 678 -30.89 3.17 -34.70
CA GLY A 678 -32.07 2.85 -35.50
C GLY A 678 -33.37 3.49 -35.03
N VAL A 679 -34.50 2.92 -35.45
CA VAL A 679 -35.83 3.43 -35.14
C VAL A 679 -36.76 2.24 -34.92
N PRO A 680 -37.09 1.90 -33.66
CA PRO A 680 -37.81 0.67 -33.33
C PRO A 680 -39.24 0.68 -33.90
N ASN A 681 -39.77 -0.51 -34.16
CA ASN A 681 -41.16 -0.70 -34.58
C ASN A 681 -42.14 -0.35 -33.46
N ASN A 682 -41.76 -0.49 -32.18
CA ASN A 682 -42.56 0.01 -31.05
C ASN A 682 -42.70 1.56 -31.11
N PRO A 683 -43.91 2.11 -31.33
CA PRO A 683 -44.12 3.54 -31.55
C PRO A 683 -44.03 4.38 -30.28
N TYR A 684 -44.05 3.76 -29.09
CA TYR A 684 -43.82 4.43 -27.82
C TYR A 684 -42.31 4.62 -27.55
N ALA A 685 -41.48 3.66 -27.98
CA ALA A 685 -40.02 3.74 -27.89
C ALA A 685 -39.39 4.77 -28.86
N GLN A 686 -39.99 5.02 -30.02
CA GLN A 686 -39.43 5.89 -31.10
C GLN A 686 -39.04 7.33 -30.72
N ASN A 687 -39.50 7.85 -29.57
CA ASN A 687 -39.11 9.18 -29.07
C ASN A 687 -38.74 9.10 -27.57
N HIS A 688 -38.33 7.91 -27.11
CA HIS A 688 -37.90 7.62 -25.75
C HIS A 688 -36.36 7.59 -25.67
N TRP A 689 -35.79 7.69 -24.47
CA TRP A 689 -34.35 7.52 -24.29
C TRP A 689 -33.91 6.10 -24.69
N SER A 690 -34.75 5.09 -24.46
CA SER A 690 -34.46 3.69 -24.74
C SER A 690 -34.64 3.26 -26.21
N ALA A 691 -34.78 4.22 -27.14
CA ALA A 691 -35.06 3.93 -28.56
C ALA A 691 -34.06 2.95 -29.18
N GLY A 692 -32.76 3.11 -28.90
CA GLY A 692 -31.71 2.26 -29.44
C GLY A 692 -31.61 0.88 -28.78
N TYR A 693 -32.03 0.73 -27.51
CA TYR A 693 -32.15 -0.58 -26.86
C TYR A 693 -33.32 -1.39 -27.45
N PHE A 694 -34.45 -0.73 -27.74
CA PHE A 694 -35.56 -1.39 -28.47
C PHE A 694 -35.16 -1.77 -29.91
N ASP A 695 -34.41 -0.92 -30.63
CA ASP A 695 -33.95 -1.25 -31.98
C ASP A 695 -32.91 -2.39 -31.98
N LYS A 696 -32.00 -2.44 -30.99
CA LYS A 696 -31.10 -3.57 -30.74
C LYS A 696 -31.86 -4.87 -30.44
N ALA A 697 -32.84 -4.84 -29.54
CA ALA A 697 -33.66 -6.01 -29.21
C ALA A 697 -34.45 -6.53 -30.43
N GLU A 698 -34.98 -5.61 -31.27
CA GLU A 698 -35.63 -5.94 -32.54
C GLU A 698 -34.65 -6.46 -33.62
N GLU A 699 -33.36 -6.09 -33.56
CA GLU A 699 -32.28 -6.65 -34.41
C GLU A 699 -31.93 -8.09 -34.00
N LEU A 700 -31.76 -8.33 -32.70
CA LEU A 700 -31.48 -9.66 -32.12
C LEU A 700 -32.67 -10.61 -32.30
N GLY A 701 -33.90 -10.07 -32.29
CA GLY A 701 -35.14 -10.83 -32.45
C GLY A 701 -35.73 -11.34 -31.13
N MET A 702 -35.39 -10.68 -30.02
CA MET A 702 -35.92 -10.92 -28.67
C MET A 702 -37.45 -10.98 -28.67
N GLU A 703 -38.04 -12.01 -28.05
CA GLU A 703 -39.50 -12.07 -27.91
C GLU A 703 -40.04 -11.10 -26.84
N PHE A 704 -39.18 -10.63 -25.90
CA PHE A 704 -39.54 -9.61 -24.90
C PHE A 704 -40.11 -8.31 -25.51
N VAL A 705 -39.58 -7.88 -26.67
CA VAL A 705 -40.05 -6.68 -27.40
C VAL A 705 -41.08 -6.97 -28.50
N ALA A 706 -41.58 -8.22 -28.61
CA ALA A 706 -42.47 -8.61 -29.70
C ALA A 706 -43.86 -7.92 -29.66
N ASP A 707 -44.34 -7.49 -28.49
CA ASP A 707 -45.52 -6.60 -28.42
C ASP A 707 -45.11 -5.15 -28.68
N VAL A 708 -45.22 -4.75 -29.95
CA VAL A 708 -45.09 -3.36 -30.43
C VAL A 708 -46.13 -2.37 -29.85
N THR A 709 -46.84 -2.73 -28.78
CA THR A 709 -47.71 -1.86 -27.98
C THR A 709 -47.37 -1.79 -26.49
N GLN A 710 -46.32 -2.47 -26.04
CA GLN A 710 -45.70 -2.31 -24.72
C GLN A 710 -45.29 -0.84 -24.49
N ASP A 711 -45.59 -0.27 -23.32
CA ASP A 711 -45.14 1.08 -22.95
C ASP A 711 -43.77 0.99 -22.26
N PRO A 712 -42.70 1.61 -22.79
CA PRO A 712 -41.37 1.60 -22.17
C PRO A 712 -41.35 2.15 -20.73
N ASN A 713 -42.37 2.93 -20.32
CA ASN A 713 -42.49 3.50 -18.97
C ASN A 713 -43.43 2.68 -18.06
N GLN A 714 -43.89 1.51 -18.49
CA GLN A 714 -44.61 0.58 -17.63
C GLN A 714 -43.64 0.00 -16.60
N ALA A 715 -43.99 0.06 -15.32
CA ALA A 715 -43.31 -0.68 -14.26
C ALA A 715 -43.45 -2.18 -14.54
N ALA A 716 -42.33 -2.88 -14.57
CA ALA A 716 -42.25 -4.29 -14.96
C ALA A 716 -42.29 -5.21 -13.73
N THR A 717 -42.55 -6.51 -13.95
CA THR A 717 -42.67 -7.50 -12.87
C THR A 717 -41.37 -8.25 -12.57
N ARG A 718 -41.30 -8.87 -11.38
CA ARG A 718 -40.22 -9.79 -10.98
C ARG A 718 -39.94 -10.91 -11.99
N ALA A 719 -40.97 -11.35 -12.71
CA ALA A 719 -40.85 -12.40 -13.72
C ALA A 719 -40.43 -11.87 -15.10
N GLU A 720 -40.77 -10.62 -15.43
CA GLU A 720 -40.33 -9.94 -16.66
C GLU A 720 -38.81 -9.67 -16.65
N VAL A 721 -38.19 -9.43 -15.47
CA VAL A 721 -36.72 -9.32 -15.30
C VAL A 721 -36.01 -10.59 -15.80
N LEU A 722 -36.33 -11.74 -15.20
CA LEU A 722 -35.71 -13.02 -15.55
C LEU A 722 -35.93 -13.38 -17.02
N TYR A 723 -37.14 -13.11 -17.54
CA TYR A 723 -37.45 -13.36 -18.94
C TYR A 723 -36.58 -12.52 -19.89
N ALA A 724 -36.44 -11.21 -19.63
CA ALA A 724 -35.61 -10.32 -20.45
C ALA A 724 -34.14 -10.73 -20.46
N LEU A 725 -33.59 -11.14 -19.31
CA LEU A 725 -32.20 -11.57 -19.15
C LEU A 725 -31.89 -12.83 -19.99
N PHE A 726 -32.68 -13.90 -19.84
CA PHE A 726 -32.50 -15.12 -20.64
C PHE A 726 -32.76 -14.91 -22.15
N ASP A 727 -33.72 -14.05 -22.52
CA ASP A 727 -34.05 -13.72 -23.92
C ASP A 727 -32.97 -12.83 -24.58
N ALA A 728 -32.28 -11.99 -23.82
CA ALA A 728 -31.17 -11.15 -24.30
C ALA A 728 -29.90 -11.97 -24.61
N ILE A 729 -29.51 -12.89 -23.72
CA ILE A 729 -28.41 -13.85 -23.98
C ILE A 729 -28.83 -14.92 -25.01
N GLY A 730 -30.13 -15.17 -25.18
CA GLY A 730 -30.67 -16.06 -26.22
C GLY A 730 -30.53 -17.55 -25.92
N VAL A 731 -30.36 -17.92 -24.64
CA VAL A 731 -30.24 -19.32 -24.19
C VAL A 731 -31.58 -20.05 -24.15
N SER A 732 -31.54 -21.36 -24.43
CA SER A 732 -32.73 -22.20 -24.54
C SER A 732 -33.18 -22.75 -23.18
N VAL A 733 -33.93 -21.94 -22.43
CA VAL A 733 -34.54 -22.32 -21.14
C VAL A 733 -35.35 -23.64 -21.26
N PRO A 734 -35.16 -24.63 -20.35
CA PRO A 734 -35.87 -25.92 -20.39
C PRO A 734 -37.35 -25.86 -19.92
N ASP A 735 -38.20 -26.75 -20.45
CA ASP A 735 -39.55 -27.02 -19.91
C ASP A 735 -39.49 -27.37 -18.40
N ALA A 736 -40.21 -26.64 -17.54
CA ALA A 736 -40.23 -26.85 -16.09
C ALA A 736 -40.70 -28.27 -15.69
N THR A 737 -39.83 -29.01 -15.00
CA THR A 737 -40.14 -30.39 -14.56
C THR A 737 -40.94 -30.45 -13.25
N GLY A 738 -40.96 -29.34 -12.49
CA GLY A 738 -41.74 -29.08 -11.29
C GLY A 738 -41.87 -27.57 -11.07
N MET A 739 -42.50 -27.16 -9.96
CA MET A 739 -42.48 -25.77 -9.49
C MET A 739 -42.10 -25.77 -8.00
N GLN A 740 -41.14 -24.95 -7.59
CA GLN A 740 -40.76 -24.80 -6.18
C GLN A 740 -41.60 -23.75 -5.43
N PHE A 741 -42.04 -22.70 -6.13
CA PHE A 741 -42.86 -21.64 -5.55
C PHE A 741 -44.36 -21.99 -5.62
N ASN A 742 -45.11 -21.69 -4.56
CA ASN A 742 -46.53 -22.08 -4.40
C ASN A 742 -47.51 -21.15 -5.14
N ASP A 743 -47.08 -19.94 -5.48
CA ASP A 743 -47.80 -18.93 -6.24
C ASP A 743 -47.54 -19.04 -7.76
N VAL A 744 -46.35 -19.49 -8.17
CA VAL A 744 -46.01 -19.74 -9.58
C VAL A 744 -46.60 -21.08 -10.04
N GLY A 745 -47.77 -21.03 -10.69
CA GLY A 745 -48.37 -22.21 -11.29
C GLY A 745 -47.71 -22.59 -12.61
N ALA A 746 -47.62 -23.90 -12.93
CA ALA A 746 -47.11 -24.45 -14.20
C ALA A 746 -48.00 -24.18 -15.45
N THR A 747 -48.71 -23.05 -15.45
CA THR A 747 -49.35 -22.41 -16.61
C THR A 747 -49.24 -20.88 -16.56
N HIS A 748 -48.32 -20.37 -15.74
CA HIS A 748 -47.88 -18.97 -15.74
C HIS A 748 -46.97 -18.74 -16.95
N GLU A 749 -46.98 -17.54 -17.53
CA GLU A 749 -46.29 -17.27 -18.81
C GLU A 749 -44.78 -17.46 -18.70
N TYR A 750 -44.21 -17.04 -17.56
CA TYR A 750 -42.78 -17.14 -17.25
C TYR A 750 -42.43 -18.32 -16.31
N ALA A 751 -43.28 -19.36 -16.23
CA ALA A 751 -43.09 -20.46 -15.28
C ALA A 751 -41.73 -21.17 -15.44
N ASP A 752 -41.32 -21.40 -16.70
CA ASP A 752 -40.09 -22.10 -17.04
C ASP A 752 -38.84 -21.27 -16.67
N PHE A 753 -38.85 -19.97 -16.98
CA PHE A 753 -37.78 -19.03 -16.61
C PHE A 753 -37.58 -18.91 -15.09
N ILE A 754 -38.67 -18.82 -14.32
CA ILE A 754 -38.60 -18.72 -12.85
C ILE A 754 -38.08 -20.03 -12.24
N GLN A 755 -38.50 -21.18 -12.77
CA GLN A 755 -38.02 -22.48 -12.28
C GLN A 755 -36.56 -22.71 -12.64
N TYR A 756 -36.11 -22.29 -13.82
CA TYR A 756 -34.70 -22.43 -14.24
C TYR A 756 -33.78 -21.48 -13.46
N ALA A 757 -34.18 -20.22 -13.25
CA ALA A 757 -33.45 -19.29 -12.37
C ALA A 757 -33.31 -19.82 -10.93
N TYR A 758 -34.33 -20.50 -10.39
CA TYR A 758 -34.24 -21.19 -9.11
C TYR A 758 -33.26 -22.39 -9.17
N GLU A 759 -33.29 -23.19 -10.24
CA GLU A 759 -32.41 -24.36 -10.40
C GLU A 759 -30.93 -23.98 -10.58
N LEU A 760 -30.64 -22.75 -11.02
CA LEU A 760 -29.30 -22.16 -11.11
C LEU A 760 -28.85 -21.46 -9.82
N GLY A 761 -29.78 -21.05 -8.94
CA GLY A 761 -29.51 -20.32 -7.71
C GLY A 761 -29.79 -18.80 -7.76
N ILE A 762 -29.97 -18.24 -8.95
CA ILE A 762 -30.22 -16.80 -9.22
C ILE A 762 -31.40 -16.24 -8.39
N VAL A 763 -32.41 -17.07 -8.07
CA VAL A 763 -33.55 -16.63 -7.22
C VAL A 763 -33.99 -17.66 -6.17
N SER A 764 -33.99 -17.26 -4.90
CA SER A 764 -34.41 -18.07 -3.75
C SER A 764 -35.87 -17.82 -3.30
N GLY A 765 -36.44 -16.66 -3.61
CA GLY A 765 -37.81 -16.24 -3.23
C GLY A 765 -37.89 -15.53 -1.87
N ASP A 766 -39.11 -15.20 -1.43
CA ASP A 766 -39.31 -14.40 -0.20
C ASP A 766 -39.02 -15.22 1.07
N ASN A 767 -37.92 -14.92 1.75
CA ASN A 767 -37.58 -15.56 3.02
C ASN A 767 -38.64 -15.29 4.12
N GLY A 768 -39.09 -16.36 4.78
CA GLY A 768 -39.90 -16.30 6.00
C GLY A 768 -41.44 -16.41 5.86
N LEU A 769 -42.04 -16.29 4.67
CA LEU A 769 -43.51 -16.39 4.48
C LEU A 769 -44.00 -17.65 3.76
N GLY A 770 -43.09 -18.56 3.43
CA GLY A 770 -43.36 -19.79 2.66
C GLY A 770 -42.99 -19.60 1.19
N GLN A 771 -42.69 -20.68 0.47
CA GLN A 771 -42.07 -20.58 -0.86
C GLN A 771 -42.98 -19.81 -1.84
N THR A 772 -42.65 -18.54 -2.09
CA THR A 772 -43.35 -17.62 -3.00
C THR A 772 -42.34 -16.72 -3.71
N PHE A 773 -42.67 -16.33 -4.94
CA PHE A 773 -41.81 -15.53 -5.81
C PHE A 773 -42.40 -14.17 -6.19
N ARG A 774 -43.74 -14.00 -6.06
CA ARG A 774 -44.51 -12.80 -6.44
C ARG A 774 -44.36 -12.42 -7.93
N PRO A 775 -44.58 -13.35 -8.89
CA PRO A 775 -44.26 -13.14 -10.31
C PRO A 775 -44.99 -11.98 -11.00
N ASP A 776 -46.17 -11.61 -10.51
CA ASP A 776 -47.00 -10.49 -11.02
C ASP A 776 -46.72 -9.14 -10.32
N ASP A 777 -45.91 -9.11 -9.25
CA ASP A 777 -45.60 -7.87 -8.51
C ASP A 777 -44.47 -7.08 -9.21
N SER A 778 -44.52 -5.75 -9.08
CA SER A 778 -43.42 -4.87 -9.47
C SER A 778 -42.19 -5.09 -8.59
N ILE A 779 -41.02 -4.76 -9.14
CA ILE A 779 -39.70 -4.96 -8.52
C ILE A 779 -38.92 -3.65 -8.52
N ASN A 780 -38.20 -3.38 -7.43
CA ASN A 780 -37.41 -2.15 -7.28
C ASN A 780 -35.98 -2.27 -7.82
N ARG A 781 -35.27 -1.16 -7.95
CA ARG A 781 -33.91 -1.09 -8.52
C ARG A 781 -32.88 -1.90 -7.71
N ALA A 782 -32.94 -1.93 -6.37
CA ALA A 782 -32.05 -2.78 -5.56
C ALA A 782 -32.35 -4.28 -5.72
N GLU A 783 -33.63 -4.69 -5.69
CA GLU A 783 -34.04 -6.08 -5.98
C GLU A 783 -33.70 -6.50 -7.42
N THR A 784 -33.66 -5.55 -8.36
CA THR A 784 -33.28 -5.81 -9.75
C THR A 784 -31.77 -5.94 -9.90
N ALA A 785 -30.98 -5.10 -9.22
CA ALA A 785 -29.52 -5.19 -9.21
C ALA A 785 -29.04 -6.59 -8.80
N LYS A 786 -29.42 -7.07 -7.61
CA LYS A 786 -29.09 -8.42 -7.13
C LYS A 786 -29.48 -9.55 -8.12
N ILE A 787 -30.59 -9.40 -8.86
CA ILE A 787 -31.02 -10.42 -9.85
C ILE A 787 -30.23 -10.34 -11.16
N VAL A 788 -29.82 -9.14 -11.60
CA VAL A 788 -29.01 -8.97 -12.82
C VAL A 788 -27.57 -9.41 -12.56
N ASP A 789 -27.03 -9.04 -11.40
CA ASP A 789 -25.70 -9.41 -10.91
C ASP A 789 -25.51 -10.93 -10.82
N GLN A 790 -26.31 -11.60 -9.97
CA GLN A 790 -26.27 -13.06 -9.83
C GLN A 790 -26.67 -13.82 -11.12
N PHE A 791 -27.29 -13.14 -12.10
CA PHE A 791 -27.49 -13.68 -13.44
C PHE A 791 -26.23 -13.57 -14.31
N MET A 792 -25.47 -12.48 -14.19
CA MET A 792 -24.21 -12.28 -14.91
C MET A 792 -23.10 -13.18 -14.38
N GLU A 793 -22.97 -13.30 -13.06
CA GLU A 793 -22.16 -14.32 -12.37
C GLU A 793 -22.38 -15.70 -13.03
N ILE A 794 -23.63 -16.18 -13.03
CA ILE A 794 -24.03 -17.47 -13.60
C ILE A 794 -23.82 -17.55 -15.14
N ALA A 795 -24.02 -16.46 -15.88
CA ALA A 795 -23.86 -16.44 -17.34
C ALA A 795 -22.39 -16.50 -17.78
N THR A 796 -21.48 -15.88 -17.02
CA THR A 796 -20.03 -16.01 -17.15
C THR A 796 -19.60 -17.43 -16.75
N GLN A 797 -20.04 -17.89 -15.56
CA GLN A 797 -19.77 -19.21 -15.00
C GLN A 797 -20.13 -20.39 -15.95
N GLU A 798 -21.25 -20.30 -16.66
CA GLU A 798 -21.71 -21.32 -17.63
C GLU A 798 -21.27 -21.05 -19.09
N GLY A 799 -20.46 -20.00 -19.32
CA GLY A 799 -19.89 -19.68 -20.64
C GLY A 799 -20.91 -19.31 -21.71
N TRP A 800 -22.01 -18.64 -21.34
CA TRP A 800 -23.08 -18.28 -22.27
C TRP A 800 -22.78 -17.04 -23.11
N ALA A 801 -21.87 -16.19 -22.67
CA ALA A 801 -21.46 -14.98 -23.37
C ALA A 801 -20.03 -15.10 -23.95
N GLU A 802 -19.87 -14.81 -25.25
CA GLU A 802 -18.61 -14.22 -25.73
C GLU A 802 -18.60 -12.76 -25.25
N ILE A 803 -18.25 -12.54 -23.98
CA ILE A 803 -18.18 -11.20 -23.37
C ILE A 803 -17.19 -10.38 -24.18
N ASN A 804 -17.70 -9.40 -24.95
CA ASN A 804 -16.87 -8.29 -25.35
C ASN A 804 -16.81 -7.38 -24.12
N PRO A 805 -15.63 -7.17 -23.50
CA PRO A 805 -15.53 -6.19 -22.44
C PRO A 805 -16.03 -4.85 -22.99
N LEU A 806 -16.97 -4.24 -22.28
CA LEU A 806 -17.42 -2.90 -22.61
C LEU A 806 -16.20 -1.97 -22.54
N PRO A 807 -15.98 -1.08 -23.53
CA PRO A 807 -14.81 -0.23 -23.53
C PRO A 807 -14.84 0.67 -22.30
N THR A 808 -13.77 0.64 -21.51
CA THR A 808 -13.61 1.49 -20.33
C THR A 808 -13.68 2.99 -20.72
N PRO A 809 -14.17 3.86 -19.80
CA PRO A 809 -14.59 5.24 -20.13
C PRO A 809 -13.55 6.17 -20.79
#